data_AF-H5S9Z4-F1
#
_entry.id   AF-H5S9Z4-F1
#
_cell.length_a   1.000
_cell.length_b   1.000
_cell.length_c   1.000
_cell.angle_alpha   90.00
_cell.angle_beta   90.00
_cell.angle_gamma   90.00
#
_symmetry.space_group_name_H-M   'P 1'
#
loop_
_entity.id
_entity.type
_entity.pdbx_description
1 polymer ?
#
loop_
_entity_poly.entity_id
_entity_poly.type
_entity_poly.pdbx_seq_one_letter_code
_entity_poly.pdbx_strand_id
1 'polypeptide(L)'
;MKKFAIFLVAVAVLVPTVVFVGLAQPKCIPNCSENPKVMDRQPIEASAEFKNGTVQAGGLKPIDLDPNQEVTFGLPSGTKTVAITAGEGDLTYTLTKVVGTGARATRTKVADGVVAAKQSVTVNVPAFDRAKQESMELAVTAGSKKTSVTLVFQGAPADETVLPRVAVELEIANNGPAEINYEVKDALNRTVKNAGKDVKGAVKAGEKAVVGIEESLGPNRVLQISTKGNANVDVKIFFEQIPQAAEIGKGIYATTSIARPRTLNPITATDTASTLITDRLHDTLLDGPVGAETGAIAEAFEVTPDRKTATYTLRKGVKFSDGTPITTEDVRFTFENLIYPKDIATSTRDVLFCAGGKDLPTIKVIDERKISFTCDKPAADVPHPTVGFIEILSKKNILKLAPNVEKSPKDFNNVYGVNTKPEDIVGAGPFKLSKIDPNAVVEFVRNPFTFRVDEKGNQLPYIAGIRILLAPTQGQELALQQFRNGQTDFLGPRPADIAILQSDKAAGRLPINDDIDSGQAVFGTEFWVVSWTTKNPTLRAAFANKQVRFAFSHASDRASIVKNIRLGLGTEIFSQYSVPSPFHIERPGQKADVLARWEQAKKRFDLAKAAKILDDLGIKDTNGDGIRDIPANFANDFGPQNNPAGPFKFELNTNVGNTLREEQIKLLASDLKKIGIEVTAVPKDFAALVDQLTVGDYEAILIGLTGGSSAASGINVYTCDGNLHFWNVNAGAGCANATEDEKKLDALYRQLADETDEAKLRELADEAQFVFANHLPYIPLTVGNGLAAFRTDTIRNHGRAPLGNQLMLFCKGGRCRGG
;
A
#
# COMPACT_ATOMS: atom_id res chain seq x y z
N MET A 1 -73.87 -20.04 4.67
CA MET A 1 -74.00 -21.51 4.81
C MET A 1 -72.63 -22.10 4.43
N LYS A 2 -71.94 -22.92 5.22
CA LYS A 2 -72.22 -24.34 5.60
C LYS A 2 -72.50 -25.18 4.35
N LYS A 3 -71.82 -26.30 4.01
CA LYS A 3 -70.79 -27.18 4.66
C LYS A 3 -69.48 -27.19 3.79
N PHE A 4 -68.37 -27.93 3.93
CA PHE A 4 -67.63 -28.80 4.90
C PHE A 4 -66.18 -28.99 4.32
N ALA A 5 -65.07 -29.41 4.95
CA ALA A 5 -64.71 -30.18 6.18
C ALA A 5 -64.76 -31.73 6.03
N ILE A 6 -63.77 -32.58 6.36
CA ILE A 6 -62.39 -32.49 6.94
C ILE A 6 -61.61 -33.79 6.52
N PHE A 7 -60.27 -33.81 6.62
CA PHE A 7 -59.30 -34.92 6.95
C PHE A 7 -57.96 -34.67 6.19
N LEU A 8 -56.84 -34.24 6.82
CA LEU A 8 -55.85 -34.98 7.65
C LEU A 8 -54.92 -35.89 6.79
N VAL A 9 -53.57 -35.86 6.84
CA VAL A 9 -52.56 -35.17 7.69
C VAL A 9 -51.27 -34.83 6.89
N ALA A 10 -50.68 -33.63 7.05
CA ALA A 10 -49.23 -33.35 6.93
C ALA A 10 -48.88 -31.95 7.49
N VAL A 11 -47.82 -31.84 8.31
CA VAL A 11 -47.52 -30.71 9.23
C VAL A 11 -46.52 -29.67 8.66
N ALA A 12 -46.55 -28.44 9.22
CA ALA A 12 -45.52 -27.38 9.22
C ALA A 12 -45.47 -26.29 8.10
N VAL A 13 -46.11 -25.15 8.42
CA VAL A 13 -45.58 -23.76 8.40
C VAL A 13 -44.45 -23.40 7.41
N LEU A 14 -44.75 -22.45 6.50
CA LEU A 14 -43.84 -21.33 6.17
C LEU A 14 -44.62 -20.14 5.58
N VAL A 15 -44.38 -18.94 6.10
CA VAL A 15 -44.84 -17.66 5.54
C VAL A 15 -43.59 -16.83 5.22
N PRO A 16 -43.41 -16.32 3.99
CA PRO A 16 -42.29 -15.45 3.66
C PRO A 16 -42.54 -14.03 4.17
N THR A 17 -42.06 -13.74 5.38
CA THR A 17 -41.97 -12.36 5.89
C THR A 17 -41.06 -11.53 4.97
N VAL A 18 -41.40 -10.27 4.72
CA VAL A 18 -40.54 -9.33 3.99
C VAL A 18 -39.25 -9.12 4.78
N VAL A 19 -38.13 -9.59 4.23
CA VAL A 19 -36.79 -9.40 4.81
C VAL A 19 -36.14 -8.19 4.14
N PHE A 20 -35.85 -7.14 4.92
CA PHE A 20 -34.86 -6.14 4.54
C PHE A 20 -33.53 -6.83 4.28
N VAL A 21 -32.96 -6.68 3.09
CA VAL A 21 -31.64 -7.22 2.74
C VAL A 21 -30.56 -6.35 3.40
N GLY A 22 -30.42 -6.48 4.71
CA GLY A 22 -29.27 -5.99 5.44
C GLY A 22 -28.01 -6.71 4.96
N LEU A 23 -26.95 -5.96 4.65
CA LEU A 23 -25.66 -6.50 4.24
C LEU A 23 -25.20 -7.58 5.23
N ALA A 24 -24.97 -8.79 4.72
CA ALA A 24 -24.61 -9.94 5.54
C ALA A 24 -23.22 -9.73 6.17
N GLN A 25 -23.19 -9.30 7.43
CA GLN A 25 -21.95 -9.09 8.16
C GLN A 25 -21.18 -10.42 8.28
N PRO A 26 -19.85 -10.44 8.06
CA PRO A 26 -19.03 -11.62 8.32
C PRO A 26 -19.09 -11.95 9.81
N LYS A 27 -19.59 -13.15 10.14
CA LYS A 27 -19.72 -13.60 11.53
C LYS A 27 -18.34 -13.75 12.16
N CYS A 28 -18.06 -12.98 13.21
CA CYS A 28 -16.87 -13.20 14.03
C CYS A 28 -16.89 -14.61 14.64
N ILE A 29 -15.74 -15.28 14.65
CA ILE A 29 -15.59 -16.60 15.28
C ILE A 29 -15.64 -16.42 16.81
N PRO A 30 -16.60 -17.05 17.52
CA PRO A 30 -16.68 -16.94 18.98
C PRO A 30 -15.84 -18.04 19.64
N ASN A 31 -14.56 -17.74 19.94
CA ASN A 31 -13.77 -18.26 21.07
C ASN A 31 -12.29 -17.86 20.91
N CYS A 32 -11.87 -16.77 21.56
CA CYS A 32 -10.48 -16.32 21.59
C CYS A 32 -9.94 -16.34 23.03
N SER A 33 -9.80 -17.53 23.62
CA SER A 33 -9.29 -17.70 24.99
C SER A 33 -8.47 -18.99 25.19
N GLU A 34 -7.59 -19.32 24.25
CA GLU A 34 -6.54 -20.33 24.42
C GLU A 34 -5.28 -19.87 23.67
N ASN A 35 -4.12 -19.93 24.33
CA ASN A 35 -2.84 -19.64 23.68
C ASN A 35 -2.45 -20.83 22.80
N PRO A 36 -2.23 -20.66 21.48
CA PRO A 36 -1.66 -21.73 20.67
C PRO A 36 -0.25 -22.06 21.17
N LYS A 37 0.09 -23.35 21.18
CA LYS A 37 1.38 -23.86 21.68
C LYS A 37 2.54 -23.26 20.89
N VAL A 38 3.63 -22.96 21.59
CA VAL A 38 4.92 -22.63 20.97
C VAL A 38 5.32 -23.80 20.06
N MET A 39 5.72 -23.50 18.81
CA MET A 39 6.23 -24.52 17.90
C MET A 39 7.64 -24.93 18.31
N ASP A 40 7.91 -26.25 18.36
CA ASP A 40 9.24 -26.78 18.58
C ASP A 40 10.23 -26.27 17.52
N ARG A 41 11.27 -25.58 17.99
CA ARG A 41 12.47 -25.19 17.22
C ARG A 41 13.67 -25.49 18.10
N GLN A 42 14.77 -25.96 17.52
CA GLN A 42 15.94 -26.37 18.30
C GLN A 42 16.55 -25.18 19.07
N PRO A 43 16.78 -25.31 20.40
CA PRO A 43 17.22 -24.20 21.24
C PRO A 43 18.72 -23.93 21.13
N ILE A 44 19.12 -22.71 21.44
CA ILE A 44 20.50 -22.38 21.84
C ILE A 44 20.58 -22.57 23.36
N GLU A 45 21.34 -23.57 23.83
CA GLU A 45 21.48 -23.84 25.26
C GLU A 45 22.65 -23.08 25.89
N ALA A 46 22.37 -22.32 26.96
CA ALA A 46 23.37 -21.85 27.91
C ALA A 46 23.29 -22.67 29.21
N SER A 47 24.39 -22.74 29.97
CA SER A 47 24.46 -23.44 31.26
C SER A 47 25.47 -22.74 32.17
N ALA A 48 25.10 -22.46 33.42
CA ALA A 48 25.93 -21.70 34.37
C ALA A 48 26.07 -22.44 35.72
N GLU A 49 27.30 -22.70 36.17
CA GLU A 49 27.57 -23.23 37.51
C GLU A 49 27.50 -22.10 38.55
N PHE A 50 26.66 -22.27 39.57
CA PHE A 50 26.57 -21.35 40.71
C PHE A 50 27.39 -21.87 41.88
N LYS A 51 28.40 -21.11 42.31
CA LYS A 51 29.26 -21.47 43.45
C LYS A 51 29.20 -20.36 44.49
N ASN A 52 28.75 -20.69 45.71
CA ASN A 52 28.51 -19.72 46.78
C ASN A 52 27.60 -18.52 46.40
N GLY A 53 26.71 -18.70 45.41
CA GLY A 53 25.74 -17.68 44.98
C GLY A 53 26.24 -16.68 43.93
N THR A 54 27.43 -16.87 43.36
CA THR A 54 27.93 -16.06 42.23
C THR A 54 28.09 -16.87 40.93
N VAL A 55 27.90 -16.17 39.82
CA VAL A 55 28.05 -16.68 38.44
C VAL A 55 29.51 -16.49 38.00
N GLN A 56 30.13 -17.53 37.42
CA GLN A 56 31.42 -17.42 36.74
C GLN A 56 31.22 -16.78 35.34
N ALA A 57 32.17 -15.95 34.89
CA ALA A 57 32.00 -15.17 33.66
C ALA A 57 31.79 -16.05 32.41
N GLY A 58 30.87 -15.64 31.54
CA GLY A 58 30.34 -16.47 30.47
C GLY A 58 31.33 -16.77 29.35
N GLY A 59 31.57 -18.07 29.10
CA GLY A 59 31.97 -18.57 27.79
C GLY A 59 30.73 -18.92 26.95
N LEU A 60 30.87 -18.90 25.63
CA LEU A 60 29.91 -19.58 24.74
C LEU A 60 30.06 -21.10 24.94
N LYS A 61 28.97 -21.88 24.76
CA LYS A 61 29.11 -23.34 24.65
C LYS A 61 30.05 -23.67 23.47
N PRO A 62 30.82 -24.78 23.54
CA PRO A 62 31.70 -25.18 22.44
C PRO A 62 30.91 -25.35 21.14
N ILE A 63 31.45 -24.80 20.04
CA ILE A 63 30.85 -24.91 18.70
C ILE A 63 31.44 -26.14 18.03
N ASP A 64 30.63 -27.17 17.79
CA ASP A 64 31.04 -28.35 17.03
C ASP A 64 31.28 -28.00 15.55
N LEU A 65 32.49 -28.29 15.07
CA LEU A 65 32.92 -28.14 13.68
C LEU A 65 33.20 -29.52 13.07
N ASP A 66 32.66 -29.77 11.88
CA ASP A 66 32.96 -30.98 11.09
C ASP A 66 34.32 -30.87 10.37
N PRO A 67 34.97 -31.98 9.97
CA PRO A 67 36.32 -31.95 9.43
C PRO A 67 36.49 -31.02 8.23
N ASN A 68 37.52 -30.16 8.27
CA ASN A 68 37.79 -29.09 7.30
C ASN A 68 36.73 -27.97 7.21
N GLN A 69 35.76 -27.92 8.12
CA GLN A 69 34.82 -26.78 8.20
C GLN A 69 35.54 -25.54 8.74
N GLU A 70 35.45 -24.44 7.99
CA GLU A 70 35.91 -23.10 8.40
C GLU A 70 34.74 -22.24 8.90
N VAL A 71 34.95 -21.49 9.98
CA VAL A 71 33.99 -20.51 10.51
C VAL A 71 34.74 -19.23 10.88
N THR A 72 34.21 -18.09 10.43
CA THR A 72 34.85 -16.77 10.57
C THR A 72 34.05 -15.86 11.51
N PHE A 73 34.72 -15.34 12.53
CA PHE A 73 34.14 -14.49 13.56
C PHE A 73 34.66 -13.05 13.44
N GLY A 74 33.76 -12.07 13.29
CA GLY A 74 34.13 -10.65 13.40
C GLY A 74 34.34 -10.27 14.87
N LEU A 75 35.48 -9.66 15.19
CA LEU A 75 35.81 -9.35 16.59
C LEU A 75 35.13 -8.05 17.09
N PRO A 76 34.67 -8.01 18.37
CA PRO A 76 34.21 -6.79 19.02
C PRO A 76 35.28 -5.70 19.04
N SER A 77 34.86 -4.44 18.96
CA SER A 77 35.76 -3.29 19.08
C SER A 77 36.55 -3.35 20.39
N GLY A 78 37.82 -2.93 20.38
CA GLY A 78 38.65 -2.90 21.59
C GLY A 78 39.07 -4.28 22.16
N THR A 79 38.70 -5.41 21.54
CA THR A 79 39.21 -6.74 21.91
C THR A 79 40.75 -6.74 21.89
N LYS A 80 41.38 -7.20 22.98
CA LYS A 80 42.85 -7.19 23.15
C LYS A 80 43.45 -8.58 23.01
N THR A 81 42.72 -9.61 23.43
CA THR A 81 43.10 -11.02 23.26
C THR A 81 41.87 -11.88 22.96
N VAL A 82 42.12 -13.00 22.28
CA VAL A 82 41.15 -14.10 22.13
C VAL A 82 41.79 -15.39 22.61
N ALA A 83 41.16 -16.09 23.55
CA ALA A 83 41.52 -17.46 23.86
C ALA A 83 40.73 -18.41 22.94
N ILE A 84 41.43 -19.32 22.26
CA ILE A 84 40.88 -20.32 21.34
C ILE A 84 41.21 -21.69 21.92
N THR A 85 40.19 -22.48 22.24
CA THR A 85 40.33 -23.82 22.84
C THR A 85 39.81 -24.89 21.90
N ALA A 86 40.60 -25.94 21.67
CA ALA A 86 40.26 -27.07 20.81
C ALA A 86 39.71 -28.27 21.61
N GLY A 87 38.71 -28.95 21.07
CA GLY A 87 38.14 -30.19 21.61
C GLY A 87 38.93 -31.44 21.25
N GLU A 88 38.25 -32.46 20.73
CA GLU A 88 38.82 -33.80 20.43
C GLU A 88 39.74 -33.85 19.17
N GLY A 89 39.88 -32.75 18.45
CA GLY A 89 40.74 -32.63 17.27
C GLY A 89 41.37 -31.24 17.12
N ASP A 90 42.49 -31.18 16.40
CA ASP A 90 43.26 -29.95 16.21
C ASP A 90 42.47 -28.88 15.44
N LEU A 91 42.69 -27.62 15.78
CA LEU A 91 42.13 -26.44 15.10
C LEU A 91 43.25 -25.61 14.48
N THR A 92 43.11 -25.24 13.20
CA THR A 92 43.89 -24.14 12.62
C THR A 92 43.15 -22.83 12.84
N TYR A 93 43.85 -21.73 13.11
CA TYR A 93 43.25 -20.39 13.17
C TYR A 93 44.01 -19.39 12.30
N THR A 94 43.33 -18.34 11.84
CA THR A 94 43.90 -17.20 11.13
C THR A 94 43.17 -15.91 11.51
N LEU A 95 43.87 -15.01 12.19
CA LEU A 95 43.45 -13.66 12.49
C LEU A 95 43.87 -12.72 11.35
N THR A 96 42.91 -11.98 10.80
CA THR A 96 43.11 -11.06 9.66
C THR A 96 42.59 -9.68 9.99
N LYS A 97 43.40 -8.64 9.75
CA LYS A 97 42.95 -7.25 9.74
C LYS A 97 42.36 -6.92 8.37
N VAL A 98 41.16 -6.34 8.37
CA VAL A 98 40.45 -5.93 7.16
C VAL A 98 40.29 -4.41 7.18
N VAL A 99 40.49 -3.76 6.02
CA VAL A 99 40.36 -2.30 5.88
C VAL A 99 39.51 -1.97 4.65
N GLY A 100 38.40 -1.27 4.86
CA GLY A 100 37.39 -0.99 3.83
C GLY A 100 36.31 -2.07 3.73
N THR A 101 35.38 -1.91 2.79
CA THR A 101 34.17 -2.76 2.67
C THR A 101 34.01 -3.41 1.29
N GLY A 102 33.33 -4.57 1.26
CA GLY A 102 33.02 -5.31 0.05
C GLY A 102 34.27 -5.81 -0.71
N ALA A 103 34.12 -6.01 -2.03
CA ALA A 103 35.17 -6.57 -2.90
C ALA A 103 36.40 -5.65 -3.12
N ARG A 104 36.50 -4.52 -2.39
CA ARG A 104 37.65 -3.60 -2.41
C ARG A 104 38.39 -3.54 -1.07
N ALA A 105 38.01 -4.36 -0.09
CA ALA A 105 38.63 -4.36 1.23
C ALA A 105 40.02 -5.02 1.20
N THR A 106 41.03 -4.32 1.74
CA THR A 106 42.39 -4.86 1.90
C THR A 106 42.42 -5.81 3.09
N ARG A 107 42.98 -7.01 2.92
CA ARG A 107 43.02 -8.08 3.92
C ARG A 107 44.46 -8.47 4.24
N THR A 108 44.88 -8.25 5.48
CA THR A 108 46.26 -8.50 5.93
C THR A 108 46.25 -9.51 7.08
N LYS A 109 46.88 -10.67 6.88
CA LYS A 109 47.04 -11.67 7.95
C LYS A 109 47.86 -11.07 9.10
N VAL A 110 47.37 -11.23 10.32
CA VAL A 110 47.95 -10.70 11.56
C VAL A 110 48.67 -11.80 12.34
N ALA A 111 48.01 -12.94 12.50
CA ALA A 111 48.54 -14.10 13.20
C ALA A 111 47.81 -15.36 12.74
N ASP A 112 48.49 -16.50 12.74
CA ASP A 112 47.95 -17.82 12.47
C ASP A 112 48.71 -18.88 13.26
N GLY A 113 48.11 -20.07 13.37
CA GLY A 113 48.69 -21.17 14.13
C GLY A 113 47.75 -22.35 14.24
N VAL A 114 48.20 -23.39 14.94
CA VAL A 114 47.43 -24.61 15.22
C VAL A 114 47.29 -24.78 16.73
N VAL A 115 46.06 -24.99 17.19
CA VAL A 115 45.73 -25.39 18.56
C VAL A 115 45.58 -26.91 18.56
N ALA A 116 46.48 -27.61 19.24
CA ALA A 116 46.39 -29.06 19.38
C ALA A 116 45.15 -29.45 20.21
N ALA A 117 44.59 -30.63 19.92
CA ALA A 117 43.43 -31.17 20.63
C ALA A 117 43.56 -31.07 22.16
N LYS A 118 42.49 -30.59 22.81
CA LYS A 118 42.38 -30.34 24.26
C LYS A 118 43.34 -29.28 24.83
N GLN A 119 43.96 -28.47 23.98
CA GLN A 119 44.75 -27.30 24.38
C GLN A 119 44.00 -25.98 24.12
N SER A 120 44.51 -24.91 24.73
CA SER A 120 44.02 -23.54 24.55
C SER A 120 45.20 -22.63 24.23
N VAL A 121 45.03 -21.72 23.27
CA VAL A 121 46.02 -20.66 22.94
C VAL A 121 45.38 -19.29 23.10
N THR A 122 46.14 -18.33 23.62
CA THR A 122 45.73 -16.92 23.68
C THR A 122 46.42 -16.14 22.56
N VAL A 123 45.62 -15.60 21.65
CA VAL A 123 46.08 -14.79 20.51
C VAL A 123 45.92 -13.31 20.85
N ASN A 124 46.99 -12.53 20.71
CA ASN A 124 46.94 -11.07 20.87
C ASN A 124 46.29 -10.41 19.64
N VAL A 125 45.36 -9.48 19.88
CA VAL A 125 44.67 -8.72 18.83
C VAL A 125 45.26 -7.31 18.77
N PRO A 126 45.85 -6.87 17.65
CA PRO A 126 46.32 -5.49 17.48
C PRO A 126 45.17 -4.50 17.55
N ALA A 127 45.45 -3.26 17.93
CA ALA A 127 44.48 -2.18 17.85
C ALA A 127 43.97 -1.99 16.41
N PHE A 128 42.65 -1.85 16.28
CA PHE A 128 41.96 -1.53 15.03
C PHE A 128 40.88 -0.49 15.28
N ASP A 129 40.69 0.41 14.32
CA ASP A 129 39.80 1.56 14.44
C ASP A 129 38.63 1.49 13.43
N ARG A 130 37.44 1.16 13.94
CA ARG A 130 36.20 1.11 13.13
C ARG A 130 35.86 2.46 12.48
N ALA A 131 36.26 3.59 13.06
CA ALA A 131 36.05 4.92 12.45
C ALA A 131 36.93 5.12 11.19
N LYS A 132 38.00 4.33 11.02
CA LYS A 132 38.83 4.25 9.81
C LYS A 132 38.45 3.08 8.89
N GLN A 133 37.26 2.50 9.08
CA GLN A 133 36.79 1.28 8.39
C GLN A 133 37.71 0.07 8.59
N GLU A 134 38.39 -0.03 9.73
CA GLU A 134 39.16 -1.22 10.10
C GLU A 134 38.32 -2.21 10.91
N SER A 135 38.49 -3.50 10.65
CA SER A 135 37.95 -4.59 11.46
C SER A 135 38.97 -5.72 11.61
N MET A 136 38.68 -6.66 12.52
CA MET A 136 39.43 -7.90 12.70
C MET A 136 38.49 -9.08 12.52
N GLU A 137 38.92 -10.06 11.72
CA GLU A 137 38.23 -11.32 11.50
C GLU A 137 39.12 -12.48 11.97
N LEU A 138 38.57 -13.37 12.77
CA LEU A 138 39.21 -14.62 13.19
C LEU A 138 38.53 -15.78 12.49
N ALA A 139 39.20 -16.37 11.50
CA ALA A 139 38.84 -17.66 10.94
C ALA A 139 39.39 -18.79 11.82
N VAL A 140 38.60 -19.85 12.02
CA VAL A 140 39.04 -21.12 12.60
C VAL A 140 38.56 -22.27 11.73
N THR A 141 39.42 -23.26 11.51
CA THR A 141 39.16 -24.42 10.65
C THR A 141 39.45 -25.70 11.41
N ALA A 142 38.49 -26.63 11.42
CA ALA A 142 38.70 -27.96 11.98
C ALA A 142 39.70 -28.77 11.14
N GLY A 143 40.58 -29.53 11.81
CA GLY A 143 41.44 -30.52 11.17
C GLY A 143 40.67 -31.74 10.64
N SER A 144 41.34 -32.88 10.53
CA SER A 144 40.80 -34.13 9.97
C SER A 144 39.79 -34.87 10.87
N LYS A 145 39.29 -34.25 11.95
CA LYS A 145 38.34 -34.80 12.91
C LYS A 145 37.30 -33.76 13.31
N LYS A 146 36.08 -34.21 13.61
CA LYS A 146 35.07 -33.36 14.26
C LYS A 146 35.63 -32.89 15.61
N THR A 147 35.58 -31.60 15.86
CA THR A 147 36.14 -30.98 17.07
C THR A 147 35.31 -29.79 17.49
N SER A 148 35.32 -29.47 18.78
CA SER A 148 34.56 -28.36 19.33
C SER A 148 35.47 -27.17 19.63
N VAL A 149 35.08 -25.96 19.24
CA VAL A 149 35.83 -24.72 19.50
C VAL A 149 35.16 -23.87 20.57
N THR A 150 35.91 -23.48 21.60
CA THR A 150 35.48 -22.49 22.60
C THR A 150 36.29 -21.22 22.45
N LEU A 151 35.61 -20.09 22.28
CA LEU A 151 36.20 -18.75 22.14
C LEU A 151 35.89 -17.89 23.37
N VAL A 152 36.90 -17.18 23.88
CA VAL A 152 36.74 -16.17 24.95
C VAL A 152 37.47 -14.90 24.55
N PHE A 153 36.72 -13.78 24.43
CA PHE A 153 37.26 -12.47 24.08
C PHE A 153 37.54 -11.67 25.37
N GLN A 154 38.70 -11.01 25.47
CA GLN A 154 39.03 -10.16 26.62
C GLN A 154 39.43 -8.74 26.21
N GLY A 155 39.06 -7.77 27.05
CA GLY A 155 39.43 -6.36 26.91
C GLY A 155 38.48 -5.49 26.08
N ALA A 156 37.45 -6.07 25.45
CA ALA A 156 36.37 -5.32 24.80
C ALA A 156 35.58 -4.48 25.84
N PRO A 157 35.08 -3.28 25.47
CA PRO A 157 34.26 -2.45 26.33
C PRO A 157 32.83 -3.01 26.43
N ALA A 158 32.12 -2.67 27.50
CA ALA A 158 30.82 -3.25 27.84
C ALA A 158 29.60 -2.51 27.27
N ASP A 159 29.79 -1.72 26.20
CA ASP A 159 28.83 -0.70 25.73
C ASP A 159 28.31 -0.87 24.28
N GLU A 160 28.85 -1.78 23.47
CA GLU A 160 28.25 -2.11 22.16
C GLU A 160 27.00 -3.02 22.31
N THR A 161 25.84 -2.51 21.88
CA THR A 161 24.53 -3.16 22.05
C THR A 161 24.04 -3.92 20.83
N VAL A 162 23.80 -5.24 20.95
CA VAL A 162 22.55 -5.94 20.55
C VAL A 162 22.46 -7.26 21.34
N LEU A 163 21.32 -7.52 22.00
CA LEU A 163 20.83 -8.87 22.31
C LEU A 163 19.34 -8.95 21.94
N PRO A 164 18.82 -10.10 21.50
CA PRO A 164 17.42 -10.26 21.14
C PRO A 164 16.51 -10.24 22.37
N ARG A 165 15.18 -10.27 22.14
CA ARG A 165 14.23 -10.50 23.25
C ARG A 165 14.48 -11.90 23.82
N VAL A 166 14.38 -12.02 25.14
CA VAL A 166 14.71 -13.24 25.87
C VAL A 166 13.46 -13.78 26.54
N ALA A 167 13.10 -15.03 26.23
CA ALA A 167 12.24 -15.84 27.08
C ALA A 167 13.13 -16.76 27.93
N VAL A 168 12.87 -16.85 29.23
CA VAL A 168 13.66 -17.69 30.14
C VAL A 168 12.77 -18.82 30.65
N GLU A 169 13.19 -20.05 30.39
CA GLU A 169 12.62 -21.23 31.05
C GLU A 169 13.59 -21.74 32.10
N LEU A 170 13.08 -21.96 33.31
CA LEU A 170 13.82 -22.51 34.41
C LEU A 170 13.47 -24.00 34.53
N GLU A 171 14.47 -24.86 34.33
CA GLU A 171 14.36 -26.30 34.48
C GLU A 171 15.30 -26.77 35.59
N ILE A 172 14.75 -27.39 36.64
CA ILE A 172 15.54 -27.85 37.79
C ILE A 172 15.86 -29.33 37.60
N ALA A 173 17.13 -29.63 37.34
CA ALA A 173 17.62 -31.00 37.30
C ALA A 173 17.27 -31.76 38.59
N ASN A 174 16.82 -33.01 38.45
CA ASN A 174 16.22 -33.84 39.52
C ASN A 174 17.10 -34.11 40.76
N ASN A 175 18.34 -33.64 40.78
CA ASN A 175 19.30 -33.82 41.88
C ASN A 175 19.45 -32.55 42.77
N GLY A 176 18.65 -31.51 42.51
CA GLY A 176 18.64 -30.27 43.31
C GLY A 176 17.76 -30.34 44.58
N PRO A 177 17.76 -29.28 45.42
CA PRO A 177 16.85 -29.17 46.56
C PRO A 177 15.39 -29.12 46.10
N ALA A 178 14.48 -29.62 46.95
CA ALA A 178 13.10 -29.94 46.57
C ALA A 178 12.24 -28.76 46.06
N GLU A 179 12.59 -27.51 46.42
CA GLU A 179 11.88 -26.29 46.01
C GLU A 179 12.86 -25.12 45.93
N ILE A 180 12.86 -24.41 44.79
CA ILE A 180 13.68 -23.22 44.54
C ILE A 180 12.75 -22.02 44.36
N ASN A 181 12.93 -21.00 45.20
CA ASN A 181 12.26 -19.71 45.08
C ASN A 181 13.07 -18.82 44.12
N TYR A 182 12.39 -18.06 43.25
CA TYR A 182 13.01 -17.07 42.36
C TYR A 182 12.36 -15.68 42.49
N GLU A 183 13.14 -14.63 42.25
CA GLU A 183 12.67 -13.24 42.12
C GLU A 183 13.48 -12.54 41.03
N VAL A 184 12.81 -12.01 40.01
CA VAL A 184 13.46 -11.19 38.98
C VAL A 184 13.56 -9.74 39.46
N LYS A 185 14.76 -9.16 39.37
CA LYS A 185 15.10 -7.78 39.79
C LYS A 185 15.79 -7.01 38.68
N ASP A 186 15.83 -5.68 38.82
CA ASP A 186 16.75 -4.84 38.05
C ASP A 186 18.17 -4.83 38.66
N ALA A 187 19.14 -4.26 37.93
CA ALA A 187 20.53 -4.15 38.40
C ALA A 187 20.72 -3.16 39.57
N LEU A 188 19.65 -2.48 40.02
CA LEU A 188 19.61 -1.66 41.24
C LEU A 188 18.94 -2.39 42.42
N ASN A 189 18.75 -3.72 42.30
CA ASN A 189 18.16 -4.60 43.30
C ASN A 189 16.68 -4.27 43.62
N ARG A 190 15.96 -3.65 42.67
CA ARG A 190 14.55 -3.27 42.79
C ARG A 190 13.65 -4.30 42.10
N THR A 191 12.49 -4.57 42.68
CA THR A 191 11.44 -5.37 42.04
C THR A 191 10.82 -4.59 40.88
N VAL A 192 10.73 -5.21 39.70
CA VAL A 192 10.17 -4.58 38.48
C VAL A 192 8.68 -4.26 38.69
N LYS A 193 8.27 -3.00 38.45
CA LYS A 193 6.86 -2.59 38.44
C LYS A 193 6.31 -2.64 37.02
N ASN A 194 5.02 -2.94 36.89
CA ASN A 194 4.26 -3.14 35.64
C ASN A 194 4.62 -4.39 34.81
N ALA A 195 5.28 -5.38 35.41
CA ALA A 195 5.34 -6.74 34.86
C ALA A 195 4.11 -7.58 35.31
N GLY A 196 3.90 -8.73 34.67
CA GLY A 196 2.82 -9.68 34.96
C GLY A 196 2.93 -10.36 36.33
N LYS A 197 2.14 -11.43 36.55
CA LYS A 197 2.08 -12.11 37.87
C LYS A 197 3.37 -12.86 38.24
N ASP A 198 4.23 -13.12 37.26
CA ASP A 198 5.20 -14.21 37.30
C ASP A 198 6.65 -13.75 37.63
N VAL A 199 6.80 -12.53 38.18
CA VAL A 199 8.09 -11.93 38.57
C VAL A 199 8.74 -12.64 39.77
N LYS A 200 7.92 -13.33 40.58
CA LYS A 200 8.37 -14.15 41.72
C LYS A 200 7.57 -15.44 41.76
N GLY A 201 8.21 -16.55 42.13
CA GLY A 201 7.55 -17.83 42.30
C GLY A 201 8.45 -18.88 42.96
N ALA A 202 7.93 -20.10 43.06
CA ALA A 202 8.66 -21.27 43.50
C ALA A 202 8.47 -22.41 42.49
N VAL A 203 9.52 -23.20 42.28
CA VAL A 203 9.56 -24.31 41.31
C VAL A 203 10.17 -25.52 42.00
N LYS A 204 9.56 -26.70 41.88
CA LYS A 204 10.09 -27.93 42.50
C LYS A 204 11.04 -28.66 41.56
N ALA A 205 11.83 -29.58 42.11
CA ALA A 205 12.68 -30.46 41.31
C ALA A 205 11.82 -31.25 40.28
N GLY A 206 12.22 -31.19 39.00
CA GLY A 206 11.46 -31.79 37.89
C GLY A 206 10.26 -30.97 37.36
N GLU A 207 9.92 -29.83 37.97
CA GLU A 207 8.95 -28.88 37.41
C GLU A 207 9.66 -27.88 36.46
N LYS A 208 8.90 -27.34 35.48
CA LYS A 208 9.33 -26.30 34.54
C LYS A 208 8.59 -24.99 34.84
N ALA A 209 9.28 -23.86 34.80
CA ALA A 209 8.66 -22.53 34.90
C ALA A 209 9.12 -21.61 33.77
N VAL A 210 8.16 -21.05 33.03
CA VAL A 210 8.40 -20.06 31.97
C VAL A 210 8.21 -18.67 32.55
N VAL A 211 9.28 -17.87 32.59
CA VAL A 211 9.25 -16.49 33.08
C VAL A 211 9.24 -15.53 31.89
N GLY A 212 8.05 -15.03 31.54
CA GLY A 212 7.86 -14.11 30.42
C GLY A 212 8.33 -12.69 30.74
N ILE A 213 9.26 -12.16 29.94
CA ILE A 213 9.76 -10.78 30.05
C ILE A 213 9.38 -10.03 28.76
N GLU A 214 8.31 -9.23 28.82
CA GLU A 214 7.76 -8.55 27.63
C GLU A 214 8.57 -7.30 27.19
N GLU A 215 9.37 -6.73 28.10
CA GLU A 215 10.27 -5.62 27.81
C GLU A 215 11.59 -6.08 27.17
N SER A 216 12.24 -5.18 26.43
CA SER A 216 13.64 -5.39 26.07
C SER A 216 14.50 -5.27 27.35
N LEU A 217 15.41 -6.22 27.58
CA LEU A 217 16.42 -6.09 28.61
C LEU A 217 17.45 -5.04 28.15
N GLY A 218 17.21 -3.78 28.50
CA GLY A 218 18.14 -2.68 28.26
C GLY A 218 19.51 -2.91 28.92
N PRO A 219 20.57 -2.22 28.50
CA PRO A 219 21.97 -2.57 28.75
C PRO A 219 22.43 -2.61 30.22
N ASN A 220 21.57 -2.22 31.16
CA ASN A 220 21.83 -2.25 32.61
C ASN A 220 20.76 -3.08 33.37
N ARG A 221 20.37 -4.26 32.86
CA ARG A 221 19.50 -5.21 33.58
C ARG A 221 20.08 -6.62 33.59
N VAL A 222 20.36 -7.14 34.79
CA VAL A 222 20.87 -8.51 35.02
C VAL A 222 19.74 -9.38 35.54
N LEU A 223 19.53 -10.55 34.93
CA LEU A 223 18.59 -11.55 35.46
C LEU A 223 19.21 -12.28 36.66
N GLN A 224 19.01 -11.75 37.87
CA GLN A 224 19.54 -12.36 39.09
C GLN A 224 18.61 -13.47 39.60
N ILE A 225 18.98 -14.74 39.36
CA ILE A 225 18.37 -15.90 40.00
C ILE A 225 19.17 -16.23 41.28
N SER A 226 18.50 -16.32 42.43
CA SER A 226 19.17 -16.60 43.72
C SER A 226 18.53 -17.80 44.43
N THR A 227 19.28 -18.89 44.57
CA THR A 227 18.85 -20.10 45.28
C THR A 227 19.26 -20.05 46.76
N LYS A 228 18.64 -20.89 47.61
CA LYS A 228 19.13 -21.16 48.97
C LYS A 228 19.79 -22.55 49.02
N GLY A 229 21.12 -22.56 49.02
CA GLY A 229 21.94 -23.78 49.05
C GLY A 229 22.59 -24.10 47.72
N ASN A 230 23.50 -25.09 47.73
CA ASN A 230 24.18 -25.56 46.52
C ASN A 230 23.18 -26.35 45.66
N ALA A 231 23.03 -25.95 44.40
CA ALA A 231 22.13 -26.59 43.45
C ALA A 231 22.68 -26.42 42.03
N ASN A 232 22.61 -27.47 41.22
CA ASN A 232 22.76 -27.35 39.77
C ASN A 232 21.38 -26.95 39.20
N VAL A 233 21.33 -25.89 38.40
CA VAL A 233 20.11 -25.35 37.81
C VAL A 233 20.34 -25.11 36.32
N ASP A 234 19.58 -25.79 35.47
CA ASP A 234 19.71 -25.70 34.02
C ASP A 234 18.81 -24.57 33.49
N VAL A 235 19.38 -23.36 33.48
CA VAL A 235 18.71 -22.14 33.02
C VAL A 235 18.65 -22.13 31.47
N LYS A 236 17.53 -22.60 30.90
CA LYS A 236 17.31 -22.66 29.46
C LYS A 236 16.84 -21.29 28.94
N ILE A 237 17.81 -20.51 28.47
CA ILE A 237 17.59 -19.17 27.92
C ILE A 237 17.27 -19.29 26.42
N PHE A 238 16.02 -18.98 26.04
CA PHE A 238 15.63 -18.95 24.63
C PHE A 238 16.00 -17.60 23.99
N PHE A 239 16.99 -17.65 23.10
CA PHE A 239 17.34 -16.55 22.21
C PHE A 239 16.65 -16.74 20.86
N GLU A 240 15.62 -15.94 20.58
CA GLU A 240 15.01 -15.91 19.26
C GLU A 240 15.95 -15.18 18.27
N GLN A 241 16.66 -15.93 17.44
CA GLN A 241 17.36 -15.35 16.28
C GLN A 241 16.36 -14.93 15.21
N ILE A 242 15.85 -13.71 15.35
CA ILE A 242 15.23 -12.97 14.25
C ILE A 242 16.34 -12.64 13.25
N PRO A 243 16.25 -13.04 11.96
CA PRO A 243 17.20 -12.63 10.93
C PRO A 243 17.29 -11.10 10.84
N GLN A 244 18.43 -10.58 10.37
CA GLN A 244 18.73 -9.14 10.39
C GLN A 244 17.95 -8.32 9.32
N ALA A 245 16.62 -8.32 9.41
CA ALA A 245 15.76 -7.37 8.74
C ALA A 245 15.85 -6.00 9.45
N ALA A 246 16.11 -4.93 8.71
CA ALA A 246 16.35 -3.61 9.27
C ALA A 246 15.08 -3.02 9.91
N GLU A 247 15.09 -2.90 11.24
CA GLU A 247 14.15 -2.12 12.06
C GLU A 247 12.64 -2.27 11.72
N ILE A 248 12.10 -3.49 11.63
CA ILE A 248 10.66 -3.68 11.86
C ILE A 248 10.44 -3.76 13.37
N GLY A 249 10.48 -2.57 13.99
CA GLY A 249 10.30 -2.39 15.43
C GLY A 249 8.86 -2.70 15.88
N LYS A 250 8.67 -2.86 17.20
CA LYS A 250 7.36 -3.13 17.82
C LYS A 250 6.30 -2.10 17.34
N GLY A 251 5.47 -2.50 16.37
CA GLY A 251 4.37 -1.68 15.85
C GLY A 251 4.73 -0.70 14.73
N ILE A 252 5.75 -0.95 13.90
CA ILE A 252 5.84 -0.31 12.57
C ILE A 252 5.08 -1.18 11.56
N TYR A 253 4.27 -0.58 10.69
CA TYR A 253 3.65 -1.25 9.53
C TYR A 253 4.48 -0.98 8.26
N ALA A 254 4.93 -2.03 7.59
CA ALA A 254 5.75 -1.94 6.38
C ALA A 254 5.00 -2.43 5.12
N THR A 255 5.13 -1.69 4.01
CA THR A 255 4.55 -2.01 2.70
C THR A 255 5.47 -1.58 1.56
N THR A 256 5.24 -2.07 0.34
CA THR A 256 5.98 -1.66 -0.87
C THR A 256 5.10 -0.76 -1.75
N SER A 257 5.69 0.25 -2.38
CA SER A 257 5.15 0.95 -3.55
C SER A 257 5.99 0.62 -4.79
N ILE A 258 5.34 0.27 -5.90
CA ILE A 258 6.01 0.02 -7.19
C ILE A 258 6.18 1.31 -8.02
N ALA A 259 6.05 2.49 -7.40
CA ALA A 259 6.23 3.79 -8.02
C ALA A 259 6.75 4.83 -7.01
N ARG A 260 7.45 5.86 -7.50
CA ARG A 260 7.85 7.04 -6.71
C ARG A 260 6.69 8.04 -6.65
N PRO A 261 6.52 8.80 -5.55
CA PRO A 261 5.59 9.92 -5.53
C PRO A 261 6.07 11.04 -6.47
N ARG A 262 5.11 11.82 -6.99
CA ARG A 262 5.36 13.07 -7.73
C ARG A 262 5.31 14.30 -6.81
N THR A 263 4.48 14.24 -5.77
CA THR A 263 4.24 15.33 -4.82
C THR A 263 3.91 14.78 -3.43
N LEU A 264 4.00 15.65 -2.42
CA LEU A 264 3.51 15.44 -1.05
C LEU A 264 2.36 16.41 -0.72
N ASN A 265 1.81 17.08 -1.75
CA ASN A 265 0.68 17.98 -1.66
C ASN A 265 -0.63 17.23 -2.02
N PRO A 266 -1.59 17.08 -1.09
CA PRO A 266 -2.84 16.36 -1.40
C PRO A 266 -3.67 17.05 -2.48
N ILE A 267 -3.67 18.39 -2.51
CA ILE A 267 -4.54 19.17 -3.40
C ILE A 267 -4.06 19.13 -4.87
N THR A 268 -2.75 18.97 -5.11
CA THR A 268 -2.17 18.87 -6.47
C THR A 268 -1.73 17.46 -6.85
N ALA A 269 -2.02 16.45 -6.01
CA ALA A 269 -1.79 15.05 -6.34
C ALA A 269 -2.76 14.58 -7.44
N THR A 270 -2.22 13.91 -8.45
CA THR A 270 -2.98 13.33 -9.58
C THR A 270 -2.62 11.86 -9.85
N ASP A 271 -1.85 11.25 -8.94
CA ASP A 271 -1.33 9.89 -9.06
C ASP A 271 -1.39 9.12 -7.72
N THR A 272 -1.49 7.80 -7.80
CA THR A 272 -1.69 6.93 -6.64
C THR A 272 -0.44 6.69 -5.79
N ALA A 273 0.76 7.04 -6.26
CA ALA A 273 1.98 6.93 -5.48
C ALA A 273 2.16 8.15 -4.55
N SER A 274 1.70 9.33 -5.00
CA SER A 274 1.56 10.51 -4.14
C SER A 274 0.45 10.35 -3.11
N THR A 275 -0.77 9.91 -3.50
CA THR A 275 -1.88 9.78 -2.53
C THR A 275 -1.61 8.73 -1.44
N LEU A 276 -0.97 7.60 -1.79
CA LEU A 276 -0.51 6.60 -0.82
C LEU A 276 0.30 7.21 0.35
N ILE A 277 0.97 8.35 0.13
CA ILE A 277 1.66 9.13 1.16
C ILE A 277 0.74 10.21 1.78
N THR A 278 0.09 11.04 0.98
CA THR A 278 -0.66 12.21 1.49
C THR A 278 -1.86 11.84 2.35
N ASP A 279 -2.56 10.75 2.03
CA ASP A 279 -3.71 10.21 2.78
C ASP A 279 -3.38 9.95 4.27
N ARG A 280 -2.10 9.76 4.61
CA ARG A 280 -1.61 9.46 5.97
C ARG A 280 -1.17 10.71 6.75
N LEU A 281 -0.91 11.80 6.05
CA LEU A 281 -0.38 13.07 6.58
C LEU A 281 -1.50 14.08 6.83
N HIS A 282 -2.57 14.02 6.05
CA HIS A 282 -3.69 14.96 6.09
C HIS A 282 -4.98 14.29 6.60
N ASP A 283 -6.02 15.09 6.80
CA ASP A 283 -7.32 14.63 7.29
C ASP A 283 -8.43 15.56 6.79
N THR A 284 -9.64 15.05 6.74
CA THR A 284 -10.81 15.63 6.08
C THR A 284 -11.86 16.08 7.10
N LEU A 285 -12.97 16.69 6.65
CA LEU A 285 -14.10 16.96 7.57
C LEU A 285 -14.88 15.66 7.88
N LEU A 286 -15.00 14.74 6.93
CA LEU A 286 -15.70 13.44 7.00
C LEU A 286 -14.80 12.26 6.54
N ASP A 287 -14.98 11.09 7.15
CA ASP A 287 -14.26 9.82 6.93
C ASP A 287 -15.27 8.65 6.84
N GLY A 288 -15.07 7.76 5.86
CA GLY A 288 -15.98 6.68 5.48
C GLY A 288 -16.34 6.74 3.98
N PRO A 289 -17.05 5.73 3.44
CA PRO A 289 -17.56 5.79 2.08
C PRO A 289 -18.78 6.71 1.96
N VAL A 290 -18.99 7.28 0.77
CA VAL A 290 -20.19 8.06 0.43
C VAL A 290 -21.48 7.26 0.75
N GLY A 291 -22.44 7.91 1.41
CA GLY A 291 -23.69 7.32 1.90
C GLY A 291 -23.60 6.59 3.25
N ALA A 292 -22.40 6.50 3.85
CA ALA A 292 -22.19 6.00 5.22
C ALA A 292 -21.07 6.77 5.94
N GLU A 293 -21.04 8.09 5.73
CA GLU A 293 -20.01 9.01 6.23
C GLU A 293 -20.02 9.12 7.76
N THR A 294 -18.84 9.36 8.34
CA THR A 294 -18.69 9.67 9.77
C THR A 294 -17.81 10.91 9.96
N GLY A 295 -18.03 11.69 11.03
CA GLY A 295 -17.25 12.90 11.26
C GLY A 295 -15.76 12.62 11.50
N ALA A 296 -14.87 13.22 10.71
CA ALA A 296 -13.42 13.19 10.87
C ALA A 296 -12.96 14.40 11.70
N ILE A 297 -12.43 15.47 11.10
CA ILE A 297 -12.18 16.74 11.82
C ILE A 297 -13.51 17.31 12.38
N ALA A 298 -14.64 17.11 11.69
CA ALA A 298 -15.96 17.45 12.21
C ALA A 298 -16.45 16.43 13.27
N GLU A 299 -17.12 16.91 14.33
CA GLU A 299 -17.88 16.05 15.26
C GLU A 299 -19.33 15.84 14.80
N ALA A 300 -19.89 16.79 14.04
CA ALA A 300 -21.23 16.73 13.48
C ALA A 300 -21.30 17.54 12.17
N PHE A 301 -22.23 17.16 11.30
CA PHE A 301 -22.61 17.92 10.12
C PHE A 301 -24.14 17.97 9.99
N GLU A 302 -24.65 19.05 9.38
CA GLU A 302 -26.07 19.33 9.20
C GLU A 302 -26.29 19.75 7.74
N VAL A 303 -27.11 19.02 6.98
CA VAL A 303 -27.51 19.39 5.62
C VAL A 303 -28.96 19.86 5.64
N THR A 304 -29.27 20.99 5.00
CA THR A 304 -30.64 21.53 4.94
C THR A 304 -31.57 20.62 4.11
N PRO A 305 -32.89 20.58 4.39
CA PRO A 305 -33.82 19.72 3.64
C PRO A 305 -33.92 20.01 2.13
N ASP A 306 -33.58 21.23 1.71
CA ASP A 306 -33.46 21.61 0.29
C ASP A 306 -32.09 21.29 -0.31
N ARG A 307 -31.23 20.59 0.46
CA ARG A 307 -29.84 20.22 0.16
C ARG A 307 -28.88 21.39 -0.15
N LYS A 308 -29.29 22.65 0.02
CA LYS A 308 -28.52 23.83 -0.40
C LYS A 308 -27.36 24.21 0.51
N THR A 309 -27.46 23.95 1.82
CA THR A 309 -26.43 24.31 2.78
C THR A 309 -25.97 23.08 3.55
N ALA A 310 -24.67 22.83 3.56
CA ALA A 310 -24.01 21.86 4.44
C ALA A 310 -23.21 22.61 5.50
N THR A 311 -23.48 22.36 6.77
CA THR A 311 -22.83 23.02 7.91
C THR A 311 -22.08 22.01 8.75
N TYR A 312 -20.78 22.23 8.93
CA TYR A 312 -19.88 21.34 9.66
C TYR A 312 -19.50 21.98 11.00
N THR A 313 -19.48 21.17 12.06
CA THR A 313 -19.00 21.57 13.39
C THR A 313 -17.69 20.84 13.70
N LEU A 314 -16.57 21.56 13.69
CA LEU A 314 -15.23 21.03 13.97
C LEU A 314 -15.15 20.53 15.42
N ARG A 315 -14.45 19.42 15.68
CA ARG A 315 -14.23 18.87 17.03
C ARG A 315 -13.63 19.89 18.00
N LYS A 316 -13.88 19.74 19.30
CA LYS A 316 -13.17 20.56 20.31
C LYS A 316 -11.68 20.16 20.39
N GLY A 317 -10.79 21.13 20.19
CA GLY A 317 -9.36 20.98 20.44
C GLY A 317 -8.58 20.15 19.41
N VAL A 318 -9.11 19.97 18.19
CA VAL A 318 -8.35 19.38 17.07
C VAL A 318 -7.14 20.21 16.70
N LYS A 319 -6.08 19.53 16.26
CA LYS A 319 -4.76 20.09 16.01
C LYS A 319 -4.07 19.45 14.82
N PHE A 320 -3.24 20.24 14.14
CA PHE A 320 -2.28 19.74 13.16
C PHE A 320 -1.08 19.05 13.84
N SER A 321 -0.24 18.38 13.04
CA SER A 321 0.95 17.63 13.47
C SER A 321 2.05 18.46 14.16
N ASP A 322 2.01 19.80 14.06
CA ASP A 322 2.87 20.73 14.81
C ASP A 322 2.26 21.17 16.16
N GLY A 323 1.02 20.77 16.45
CA GLY A 323 0.28 21.11 17.67
C GLY A 323 -0.53 22.40 17.58
N THR A 324 -0.54 23.10 16.44
CA THR A 324 -1.44 24.26 16.24
C THR A 324 -2.90 23.82 16.11
N PRO A 325 -3.87 24.60 16.64
CA PRO A 325 -5.29 24.27 16.50
C PRO A 325 -5.73 24.26 15.03
N ILE A 326 -6.67 23.38 14.68
CA ILE A 326 -7.42 23.45 13.41
C ILE A 326 -8.66 24.32 13.65
N THR A 327 -8.86 25.32 12.80
CA THR A 327 -9.97 26.29 12.93
C THR A 327 -10.80 26.38 11.65
N THR A 328 -11.96 27.04 11.72
CA THR A 328 -12.76 27.36 10.53
C THR A 328 -12.06 28.32 9.55
N GLU A 329 -11.04 29.06 9.99
CA GLU A 329 -10.17 29.85 9.11
C GLU A 329 -9.26 28.95 8.23
N ASP A 330 -8.72 27.86 8.77
CA ASP A 330 -7.91 26.89 8.00
C ASP A 330 -8.77 26.19 6.94
N VAL A 331 -10.01 25.83 7.31
CA VAL A 331 -11.00 25.27 6.37
C VAL A 331 -11.31 26.29 5.27
N ARG A 332 -11.71 27.53 5.61
CA ARG A 332 -12.03 28.54 4.59
C ARG A 332 -10.86 28.82 3.65
N PHE A 333 -9.65 28.97 4.20
CA PHE A 333 -8.42 29.18 3.44
C PHE A 333 -8.10 28.03 2.48
N THR A 334 -8.28 26.77 2.93
CA THR A 334 -8.07 25.58 2.08
C THR A 334 -8.91 25.67 0.80
N PHE A 335 -10.19 26.05 0.90
CA PHE A 335 -11.04 26.18 -0.27
C PHE A 335 -10.79 27.49 -1.05
N GLU A 336 -10.91 28.65 -0.41
CA GLU A 336 -10.85 29.98 -1.07
C GLU A 336 -9.48 30.30 -1.67
N ASN A 337 -8.39 29.82 -1.06
CA ASN A 337 -7.02 30.17 -1.48
C ASN A 337 -6.26 29.00 -2.13
N LEU A 338 -6.63 27.74 -1.89
CA LEU A 338 -5.88 26.59 -2.42
C LEU A 338 -6.65 25.73 -3.45
N ILE A 339 -7.98 25.87 -3.58
CA ILE A 339 -8.78 25.03 -4.49
C ILE A 339 -9.58 25.86 -5.49
N TYR A 340 -10.29 26.90 -5.05
CA TYR A 340 -11.11 27.75 -5.91
C TYR A 340 -10.32 28.58 -6.94
N PRO A 341 -9.07 29.02 -6.69
CA PRO A 341 -8.26 29.71 -7.70
C PRO A 341 -7.96 28.84 -8.93
N LYS A 342 -8.10 29.43 -10.12
CA LYS A 342 -7.99 28.71 -11.41
C LYS A 342 -6.54 28.39 -11.80
N ASP A 343 -5.58 29.09 -11.22
CA ASP A 343 -4.14 28.96 -11.47
C ASP A 343 -3.45 27.91 -10.57
N ILE A 344 -4.24 27.18 -9.77
CA ILE A 344 -3.80 25.97 -9.07
C ILE A 344 -4.19 24.72 -9.87
N ALA A 345 -3.22 23.83 -10.07
CA ALA A 345 -3.34 22.58 -10.81
C ALA A 345 -3.96 21.48 -9.93
N THR A 346 -5.26 21.62 -9.65
CA THR A 346 -6.03 20.66 -8.83
C THR A 346 -7.25 20.13 -9.59
N SER A 347 -7.45 18.81 -9.57
CA SER A 347 -8.70 18.17 -10.00
C SER A 347 -9.85 18.37 -9.00
N THR A 348 -9.53 18.73 -7.75
CA THR A 348 -10.51 18.88 -6.66
C THR A 348 -11.50 20.01 -6.91
N ARG A 349 -11.10 21.05 -7.65
CA ARG A 349 -11.99 22.14 -8.07
C ARG A 349 -13.10 21.66 -9.01
N ASP A 350 -12.79 20.72 -9.90
CA ASP A 350 -13.70 20.24 -10.95
C ASP A 350 -14.88 19.44 -10.38
N VAL A 351 -14.70 18.81 -9.21
CA VAL A 351 -15.73 18.03 -8.50
C VAL A 351 -16.54 18.85 -7.48
N LEU A 352 -16.25 20.14 -7.33
CA LEU A 352 -16.81 21.01 -6.28
C LEU A 352 -17.82 22.05 -6.76
N PHE A 353 -18.18 22.09 -8.04
CA PHE A 353 -19.17 23.05 -8.54
C PHE A 353 -20.59 22.79 -8.00
N CYS A 354 -21.29 23.87 -7.69
CA CYS A 354 -22.73 23.86 -7.46
C CYS A 354 -23.50 23.60 -8.76
N ALA A 355 -24.77 23.19 -8.65
CA ALA A 355 -25.56 22.82 -9.83
C ALA A 355 -25.72 23.97 -10.85
N GLY A 356 -25.40 23.67 -12.11
CA GLY A 356 -25.20 24.62 -13.20
C GLY A 356 -23.73 24.83 -13.60
N GLY A 357 -22.78 24.25 -12.86
CA GLY A 357 -21.38 24.08 -13.30
C GLY A 357 -20.56 25.37 -13.44
N LYS A 358 -20.90 26.43 -12.69
CA LYS A 358 -20.24 27.75 -12.77
C LYS A 358 -19.77 28.27 -11.43
N ASP A 359 -20.61 28.15 -10.42
CA ASP A 359 -20.42 28.71 -9.10
C ASP A 359 -19.90 27.64 -8.13
N LEU A 360 -18.98 28.03 -7.25
CA LEU A 360 -18.44 27.18 -6.19
C LEU A 360 -19.16 27.51 -4.87
N PRO A 361 -19.26 26.58 -3.90
CA PRO A 361 -19.99 26.80 -2.65
C PRO A 361 -19.54 28.06 -1.93
N THR A 362 -20.48 28.95 -1.64
CA THR A 362 -20.21 30.15 -0.82
C THR A 362 -19.94 29.70 0.60
N ILE A 363 -18.77 30.10 1.13
CA ILE A 363 -18.33 29.72 2.48
C ILE A 363 -18.69 30.81 3.46
N LYS A 364 -19.29 30.42 4.59
CA LYS A 364 -19.54 31.29 5.73
C LYS A 364 -19.01 30.65 7.00
N VAL A 365 -18.02 31.28 7.61
CA VAL A 365 -17.65 31.03 9.00
C VAL A 365 -18.76 31.60 9.89
N ILE A 366 -19.29 30.75 10.78
CA ILE A 366 -20.34 31.11 11.75
C ILE A 366 -19.68 31.40 13.11
N ASP A 367 -18.71 30.57 13.50
CA ASP A 367 -17.81 30.77 14.64
C ASP A 367 -16.48 30.00 14.43
N GLU A 368 -15.57 30.00 15.41
CA GLU A 368 -14.26 29.32 15.35
C GLU A 368 -14.33 27.81 15.02
N ARG A 369 -15.51 27.19 15.22
CA ARG A 369 -15.77 25.76 15.05
C ARG A 369 -16.93 25.44 14.11
N LYS A 370 -17.86 26.35 13.82
CA LYS A 370 -18.98 26.11 12.90
C LYS A 370 -18.81 26.86 11.59
N ILE A 371 -18.86 26.13 10.47
CA ILE A 371 -18.68 26.65 9.11
C ILE A 371 -19.71 26.04 8.16
N SER A 372 -20.32 26.86 7.30
CA SER A 372 -21.34 26.43 6.33
C SER A 372 -20.89 26.71 4.90
N PHE A 373 -21.16 25.75 4.02
CA PHE A 373 -20.98 25.82 2.57
C PHE A 373 -22.36 25.84 1.92
N THR A 374 -22.65 26.83 1.09
CA THR A 374 -23.97 27.03 0.48
C THR A 374 -23.89 27.10 -1.04
N CYS A 375 -24.80 26.38 -1.71
CA CYS A 375 -25.07 26.49 -3.13
C CYS A 375 -26.49 27.05 -3.37
N ASP A 376 -26.65 27.96 -4.33
CA ASP A 376 -27.96 28.51 -4.71
C ASP A 376 -28.93 27.43 -5.24
N LYS A 377 -28.37 26.32 -5.75
CA LYS A 377 -29.07 25.09 -6.15
C LYS A 377 -28.26 23.89 -5.65
N PRO A 378 -28.90 22.85 -5.07
CA PRO A 378 -28.20 21.64 -4.68
C PRO A 378 -27.74 20.87 -5.93
N ALA A 379 -26.61 20.18 -5.80
CA ALA A 379 -26.10 19.21 -6.78
C ALA A 379 -26.18 17.79 -6.21
N ALA A 380 -25.89 16.79 -7.03
CA ALA A 380 -25.80 15.38 -6.67
C ALA A 380 -24.92 15.14 -5.44
N ASP A 381 -23.74 15.77 -5.40
CA ASP A 381 -22.73 15.57 -4.36
C ASP A 381 -22.25 16.86 -3.66
N VAL A 382 -22.82 18.03 -3.98
CA VAL A 382 -22.34 19.36 -3.51
C VAL A 382 -23.52 20.19 -2.98
N PRO A 383 -23.41 20.84 -1.79
CA PRO A 383 -22.24 21.00 -0.92
C PRO A 383 -21.98 19.84 0.07
N HIS A 384 -22.66 18.69 -0.09
CA HIS A 384 -22.38 17.45 0.64
C HIS A 384 -22.72 16.24 -0.26
N PRO A 385 -21.86 15.20 -0.33
CA PRO A 385 -20.71 14.96 0.54
C PRO A 385 -19.33 15.49 0.09
N THR A 386 -19.11 15.89 -1.17
CA THR A 386 -17.74 16.12 -1.70
C THR A 386 -16.90 17.09 -0.88
N VAL A 387 -17.50 18.19 -0.42
CA VAL A 387 -16.85 19.19 0.48
C VAL A 387 -16.32 18.55 1.78
N GLY A 388 -17.01 17.52 2.29
CA GLY A 388 -16.63 16.83 3.49
C GLY A 388 -15.32 16.03 3.36
N PHE A 389 -14.99 15.60 2.15
CA PHE A 389 -13.85 14.72 1.84
C PHE A 389 -12.58 15.44 1.39
N ILE A 390 -12.52 16.77 1.56
CA ILE A 390 -11.36 17.58 1.18
C ILE A 390 -10.36 17.69 2.34
N GLU A 391 -9.07 17.51 2.04
CA GLU A 391 -7.97 17.60 3.01
C GLU A 391 -7.76 19.03 3.52
N ILE A 392 -7.87 19.24 4.83
CA ILE A 392 -7.70 20.57 5.43
C ILE A 392 -6.21 20.85 5.68
N LEU A 393 -5.73 22.00 5.17
CA LEU A 393 -4.33 22.42 5.29
C LEU A 393 -4.17 23.61 6.25
N SER A 394 -3.07 23.61 7.02
CA SER A 394 -2.77 24.66 7.99
C SER A 394 -2.46 25.99 7.30
N LYS A 395 -3.33 26.99 7.45
CA LYS A 395 -3.14 28.32 6.86
C LYS A 395 -1.78 28.91 7.22
N LYS A 396 -1.42 28.80 8.51
CA LYS A 396 -0.14 29.26 9.07
C LYS A 396 1.06 28.61 8.39
N ASN A 397 1.04 27.30 8.13
CA ASN A 397 2.19 26.62 7.51
C ASN A 397 2.28 26.89 6.00
N ILE A 398 1.14 26.96 5.29
CA ILE A 398 1.16 27.31 3.87
C ILE A 398 1.64 28.76 3.67
N LEU A 399 1.24 29.71 4.52
CA LEU A 399 1.77 31.09 4.50
C LEU A 399 3.26 31.20 4.88
N LYS A 400 3.83 30.23 5.60
CA LYS A 400 5.28 30.14 5.85
C LYS A 400 6.03 29.70 4.58
N LEU A 401 5.46 28.77 3.81
CA LEU A 401 6.11 28.16 2.64
C LEU A 401 5.87 28.93 1.33
N ALA A 402 4.69 29.54 1.18
CA ALA A 402 4.32 30.42 0.07
C ALA A 402 3.69 31.73 0.60
N PRO A 403 4.51 32.69 1.10
CA PRO A 403 4.00 33.92 1.74
C PRO A 403 3.13 34.83 0.87
N ASN A 404 3.11 34.62 -0.45
CA ASN A 404 2.31 35.38 -1.40
C ASN A 404 1.06 34.63 -1.90
N VAL A 405 0.74 33.42 -1.41
CA VAL A 405 -0.33 32.56 -1.97
C VAL A 405 -1.70 33.25 -2.03
N GLU A 406 -2.05 34.11 -1.06
CA GLU A 406 -3.30 34.88 -1.06
C GLU A 406 -3.38 35.95 -2.18
N LYS A 407 -2.26 36.21 -2.87
CA LYS A 407 -2.12 37.17 -4.00
C LYS A 407 -1.64 36.51 -5.30
N SER A 408 -0.99 35.36 -5.21
CA SER A 408 -0.42 34.56 -6.31
C SER A 408 -0.69 33.08 -6.01
N PRO A 409 -1.94 32.59 -6.17
CA PRO A 409 -2.31 31.24 -5.74
C PRO A 409 -1.49 30.14 -6.40
N LYS A 410 -1.09 30.32 -7.66
CA LYS A 410 -0.15 29.46 -8.39
C LYS A 410 1.15 29.13 -7.65
N ASP A 411 1.58 29.95 -6.69
CA ASP A 411 2.79 29.71 -5.88
C ASP A 411 2.63 28.38 -5.11
N PHE A 412 1.40 28.04 -4.71
CA PHE A 412 1.04 26.80 -4.02
C PHE A 412 1.34 25.52 -4.83
N ASN A 413 1.37 25.59 -6.17
CA ASN A 413 1.72 24.43 -7.01
C ASN A 413 3.13 23.86 -6.70
N ASN A 414 4.00 24.66 -6.07
CA ASN A 414 5.36 24.27 -5.69
C ASN A 414 5.49 23.89 -4.20
N VAL A 415 4.41 23.97 -3.42
CA VAL A 415 4.40 23.66 -1.98
C VAL A 415 4.23 22.15 -1.78
N TYR A 416 4.94 21.60 -0.79
CA TYR A 416 5.00 20.16 -0.48
C TYR A 416 5.46 19.29 -1.69
N GLY A 417 6.51 19.73 -2.41
CA GLY A 417 7.21 18.85 -3.36
C GLY A 417 7.97 17.72 -2.67
N VAL A 418 8.42 16.70 -3.43
CA VAL A 418 9.09 15.50 -2.87
C VAL A 418 10.41 15.76 -2.12
N ASN A 419 10.98 16.96 -2.25
CA ASN A 419 12.18 17.42 -1.53
C ASN A 419 11.85 18.35 -0.33
N THR A 420 10.57 18.60 -0.02
CA THR A 420 10.17 19.33 1.18
C THR A 420 10.52 18.51 2.42
N LYS A 421 11.08 19.17 3.44
CA LYS A 421 11.55 18.47 4.63
C LYS A 421 10.38 17.95 5.49
N PRO A 422 10.55 16.82 6.21
CA PRO A 422 9.50 16.29 7.08
C PRO A 422 8.98 17.29 8.14
N GLU A 423 9.84 18.15 8.70
CA GLU A 423 9.44 19.17 9.68
C GLU A 423 8.67 20.36 9.07
N ASP A 424 8.68 20.51 7.75
CA ASP A 424 7.94 21.55 7.04
C ASP A 424 6.56 21.07 6.56
N ILE A 425 6.23 19.76 6.68
CA ILE A 425 4.95 19.19 6.23
C ILE A 425 3.98 19.08 7.42
N VAL A 426 3.08 20.05 7.50
CA VAL A 426 2.07 20.16 8.56
C VAL A 426 0.71 19.72 8.02
N GLY A 427 0.08 18.77 8.72
CA GLY A 427 -1.17 18.14 8.32
C GLY A 427 -1.94 17.57 9.51
N ALA A 428 -3.21 17.21 9.31
CA ALA A 428 -4.14 16.81 10.36
C ALA A 428 -4.20 15.28 10.61
N GLY A 429 -3.48 14.49 9.80
CA GLY A 429 -3.63 13.04 9.70
C GLY A 429 -3.20 12.24 10.93
N PRO A 430 -3.46 10.91 10.91
CA PRO A 430 -3.04 10.00 11.99
C PRO A 430 -1.52 9.85 12.11
N PHE A 431 -0.76 10.21 11.07
CA PHE A 431 0.70 10.20 11.06
C PHE A 431 1.28 11.56 10.66
N LYS A 432 2.58 11.70 10.86
CA LYS A 432 3.41 12.74 10.25
C LYS A 432 4.65 12.12 9.63
N LEU A 433 5.20 12.76 8.61
CA LEU A 433 6.41 12.30 7.95
C LEU A 433 7.59 12.37 8.95
N SER A 434 8.45 11.35 8.96
CA SER A 434 9.72 11.35 9.70
C SER A 434 10.93 11.28 8.76
N LYS A 435 10.77 10.69 7.57
CA LYS A 435 11.82 10.61 6.54
C LYS A 435 11.19 10.48 5.16
N ILE A 436 11.82 11.09 4.17
CA ILE A 436 11.64 10.72 2.77
C ILE A 436 13.00 10.62 2.08
N ASP A 437 13.23 9.48 1.43
CA ASP A 437 14.09 9.34 0.26
C ASP A 437 13.17 8.94 -0.90
N PRO A 438 12.89 9.85 -1.86
CA PRO A 438 11.94 9.59 -2.95
C PRO A 438 12.41 8.49 -3.92
N ASN A 439 13.61 7.92 -3.71
CA ASN A 439 14.19 6.84 -4.50
C ASN A 439 14.23 5.49 -3.77
N ALA A 440 13.98 5.46 -2.46
CA ALA A 440 14.18 4.24 -1.66
C ALA A 440 13.13 4.00 -0.56
N VAL A 441 12.78 5.01 0.25
CA VAL A 441 11.92 4.80 1.44
C VAL A 441 11.20 6.05 1.91
N VAL A 442 9.94 5.90 2.29
CA VAL A 442 9.14 6.91 2.99
C VAL A 442 8.79 6.38 4.38
N GLU A 443 9.06 7.16 5.42
CA GLU A 443 8.80 6.75 6.81
C GLU A 443 7.96 7.79 7.54
N PHE A 444 7.03 7.29 8.36
CA PHE A 444 6.07 8.08 9.10
C PHE A 444 6.11 7.66 10.57
N VAL A 445 5.86 8.61 11.47
CA VAL A 445 5.60 8.35 12.89
C VAL A 445 4.20 8.82 13.26
N ARG A 446 3.63 8.26 14.33
CA ARG A 446 2.33 8.67 14.86
C ARG A 446 2.25 10.19 15.06
N ASN A 447 1.14 10.82 14.66
CA ASN A 447 0.83 12.19 15.03
C ASN A 447 0.40 12.22 16.51
N PRO A 448 1.16 12.84 17.44
CA PRO A 448 0.79 12.88 18.86
C PRO A 448 -0.40 13.81 19.14
N PHE A 449 -0.86 14.57 18.16
CA PHE A 449 -1.96 15.52 18.28
C PHE A 449 -3.27 15.06 17.62
N THR A 450 -3.32 13.83 17.05
CA THR A 450 -4.56 13.31 16.48
C THR A 450 -5.64 13.12 17.55
N PHE A 451 -6.88 13.46 17.17
CA PHE A 451 -8.08 13.34 18.03
C PHE A 451 -8.65 11.92 18.07
N ARG A 452 -8.16 11.00 17.22
CA ARG A 452 -8.68 9.64 17.12
C ARG A 452 -8.30 8.84 18.37
N VAL A 453 -9.30 8.33 19.10
CA VAL A 453 -9.15 7.44 20.25
C VAL A 453 -10.00 6.17 20.07
N ASP A 454 -9.64 5.09 20.77
CA ASP A 454 -10.48 3.89 20.86
C ASP A 454 -11.58 4.01 21.94
N GLU A 455 -12.42 2.98 22.05
CA GLU A 455 -13.51 2.89 23.05
C GLU A 455 -13.04 2.94 24.52
N LYS A 456 -11.74 2.78 24.78
CA LYS A 456 -11.13 2.86 26.12
C LYS A 456 -10.38 4.19 26.34
N GLY A 457 -10.37 5.09 25.35
CA GLY A 457 -9.64 6.35 25.38
C GLY A 457 -8.17 6.27 25.00
N ASN A 458 -7.68 5.12 24.49
CA ASN A 458 -6.30 5.04 24.00
C ASN A 458 -6.16 5.84 22.70
N GLN A 459 -5.15 6.70 22.60
CA GLN A 459 -4.89 7.45 21.38
C GLN A 459 -4.44 6.52 20.24
N LEU A 460 -5.16 6.60 19.13
CA LEU A 460 -4.87 5.91 17.88
C LEU A 460 -3.88 6.73 17.03
N PRO A 461 -3.34 6.19 15.93
CA PRO A 461 -3.29 4.77 15.54
C PRO A 461 -2.55 3.90 16.56
N TYR A 462 -2.86 2.59 16.64
CA TYR A 462 -2.13 1.67 17.55
C TYR A 462 -0.67 1.47 17.14
N ILE A 463 -0.38 1.50 15.84
CA ILE A 463 1.00 1.44 15.32
C ILE A 463 1.77 2.72 15.66
N ALA A 464 3.09 2.59 15.83
CA ALA A 464 4.01 3.68 16.13
C ALA A 464 4.38 4.48 14.86
N GLY A 465 4.32 3.84 13.69
CA GLY A 465 4.70 4.43 12.42
C GLY A 465 4.43 3.52 11.22
N ILE A 466 4.73 4.05 10.03
CA ILE A 466 4.61 3.35 8.73
C ILE A 466 5.95 3.44 7.99
N ARG A 467 6.31 2.40 7.24
CA ARG A 467 7.41 2.39 6.27
C ARG A 467 6.90 1.96 4.90
N ILE A 468 7.17 2.77 3.88
CA ILE A 468 6.89 2.43 2.48
C ILE A 468 8.23 2.26 1.77
N LEU A 469 8.55 1.03 1.35
CA LEU A 469 9.71 0.74 0.52
C LEU A 469 9.38 1.09 -0.95
N LEU A 470 10.26 1.80 -1.64
CA LEU A 470 10.06 2.19 -3.03
C LEU A 470 10.79 1.20 -3.96
N ALA A 471 10.03 0.51 -4.81
CA ALA A 471 10.51 -0.48 -5.78
C ALA A 471 10.13 -0.11 -7.24
N PRO A 472 10.42 1.11 -7.72
CA PRO A 472 9.88 1.62 -8.99
C PRO A 472 10.40 0.94 -10.26
N THR A 473 11.50 0.17 -10.19
CA THR A 473 12.08 -0.51 -11.36
C THR A 473 12.04 -2.04 -11.21
N GLN A 474 12.19 -2.54 -9.99
CA GLN A 474 12.11 -3.97 -9.66
C GLN A 474 10.66 -4.45 -9.45
N GLY A 475 9.74 -3.52 -9.21
CA GLY A 475 8.30 -3.71 -9.29
C GLY A 475 7.70 -4.76 -8.36
N GLN A 476 6.65 -5.42 -8.86
CA GLN A 476 5.89 -6.44 -8.15
C GLN A 476 6.74 -7.63 -7.68
N GLU A 477 7.81 -7.98 -8.40
CA GLU A 477 8.69 -9.08 -8.03
C GLU A 477 9.49 -8.76 -6.75
N LEU A 478 10.06 -7.55 -6.65
CA LEU A 478 10.73 -7.14 -5.41
C LEU A 478 9.73 -6.99 -4.26
N ALA A 479 8.50 -6.51 -4.52
CA ALA A 479 7.45 -6.46 -3.50
C ALA A 479 7.12 -7.87 -2.94
N LEU A 480 7.02 -8.87 -3.81
CA LEU A 480 6.82 -10.28 -3.41
C LEU A 480 7.98 -10.77 -2.53
N GLN A 481 9.23 -10.59 -2.97
CA GLN A 481 10.38 -11.08 -2.20
C GLN A 481 10.58 -10.30 -0.87
N GLN A 482 10.26 -9.00 -0.83
CA GLN A 482 10.23 -8.22 0.41
C GLN A 482 9.23 -8.80 1.42
N PHE A 483 8.00 -9.08 0.98
CA PHE A 483 6.96 -9.65 1.83
C PHE A 483 7.32 -11.05 2.35
N ARG A 484 7.79 -11.94 1.46
CA ARG A 484 8.21 -13.31 1.80
C ARG A 484 9.39 -13.33 2.78
N ASN A 485 10.33 -12.40 2.64
CA ASN A 485 11.46 -12.24 3.55
C ASN A 485 11.12 -11.47 4.84
N GLY A 486 9.86 -11.07 5.06
CA GLY A 486 9.44 -10.32 6.25
C GLY A 486 10.01 -8.91 6.31
N GLN A 487 10.27 -8.27 5.17
CA GLN A 487 10.62 -6.85 5.06
C GLN A 487 9.38 -5.96 4.90
N THR A 488 8.21 -6.55 4.60
CA THR A 488 6.90 -5.90 4.58
C THR A 488 5.83 -6.79 5.20
N ASP A 489 4.80 -6.15 5.75
CA ASP A 489 3.67 -6.77 6.45
C ASP A 489 2.42 -6.90 5.56
N PHE A 490 2.39 -6.20 4.42
CA PHE A 490 1.34 -6.24 3.41
C PHE A 490 1.91 -6.38 1.99
N LEU A 491 1.16 -7.08 1.16
CA LEU A 491 1.36 -7.22 -0.27
C LEU A 491 -0.02 -7.21 -0.97
N GLY A 492 -0.12 -6.52 -2.10
CA GLY A 492 -1.18 -6.75 -3.10
C GLY A 492 -0.65 -7.71 -4.16
N PRO A 493 -0.83 -9.04 -4.02
CA PRO A 493 -0.20 -10.02 -4.90
C PRO A 493 -0.77 -10.00 -6.32
N ARG A 494 0.03 -10.41 -7.29
CA ARG A 494 -0.44 -10.83 -8.62
C ARG A 494 -1.19 -12.16 -8.49
N PRO A 495 -2.10 -12.51 -9.41
CA PRO A 495 -2.76 -13.81 -9.43
C PRO A 495 -1.80 -15.01 -9.39
N ALA A 496 -0.63 -14.90 -10.06
CA ALA A 496 0.41 -15.93 -10.04
C ALA A 496 1.09 -16.10 -8.66
N ASP A 497 1.16 -15.04 -7.86
CA ASP A 497 1.85 -15.06 -6.55
C ASP A 497 1.04 -15.85 -5.51
N ILE A 498 -0.28 -15.97 -5.68
CA ILE A 498 -1.17 -16.63 -4.73
C ILE A 498 -0.74 -18.07 -4.46
N ALA A 499 -0.37 -18.82 -5.50
CA ALA A 499 0.09 -20.21 -5.36
C ALA A 499 1.44 -20.30 -4.61
N ILE A 500 2.34 -19.33 -4.79
CA ILE A 500 3.62 -19.23 -4.07
C ILE A 500 3.35 -18.96 -2.59
N LEU A 501 2.49 -17.97 -2.30
CA LEU A 501 2.13 -17.56 -0.94
C LEU A 501 1.38 -18.67 -0.18
N GLN A 502 0.45 -19.37 -0.84
CA GLN A 502 -0.23 -20.54 -0.27
C GLN A 502 0.74 -21.70 0.01
N SER A 503 1.72 -21.93 -0.86
CA SER A 503 2.77 -22.95 -0.64
C SER A 503 3.69 -22.59 0.53
N ASP A 504 4.11 -21.32 0.65
CA ASP A 504 4.90 -20.84 1.78
C ASP A 504 4.12 -20.88 3.11
N LYS A 505 2.81 -20.60 3.08
CA LYS A 505 1.92 -20.76 4.24
C LYS A 505 1.77 -22.23 4.65
N ALA A 506 1.46 -23.11 3.71
CA ALA A 506 1.27 -24.55 3.96
C ALA A 506 2.56 -25.22 4.47
N ALA A 507 3.73 -24.73 4.03
CA ALA A 507 5.04 -25.16 4.53
C ALA A 507 5.45 -24.51 5.88
N GLY A 508 4.58 -23.71 6.51
CA GLY A 508 4.87 -23.02 7.78
C GLY A 508 5.95 -21.93 7.69
N ARG A 509 6.34 -21.52 6.47
CA ARG A 509 7.39 -20.51 6.24
C ARG A 509 6.88 -19.08 6.38
N LEU A 510 5.61 -18.83 6.04
CA LEU A 510 5.04 -17.48 5.93
C LEU A 510 3.64 -17.41 6.59
N PRO A 511 3.52 -16.85 7.81
CA PRO A 511 2.23 -16.72 8.51
C PRO A 511 1.39 -15.58 7.91
N ILE A 512 0.44 -15.94 7.06
CA ILE A 512 -0.46 -15.01 6.36
C ILE A 512 -1.93 -15.44 6.47
N ASN A 513 -2.83 -14.59 5.99
CA ASN A 513 -4.27 -14.83 5.96
C ASN A 513 -4.70 -15.95 5.00
N ASP A 514 -5.98 -16.32 5.06
CA ASP A 514 -6.62 -17.31 4.18
C ASP A 514 -7.39 -16.64 3.04
N ASP A 515 -7.98 -15.47 3.31
CA ASP A 515 -8.79 -14.68 2.39
C ASP A 515 -7.92 -13.79 1.46
N ILE A 516 -6.96 -14.37 0.74
CA ILE A 516 -6.09 -13.58 -0.15
C ILE A 516 -6.88 -12.93 -1.30
N ASP A 517 -7.84 -13.65 -1.87
CA ASP A 517 -8.79 -13.13 -2.86
C ASP A 517 -10.15 -12.81 -2.21
N SER A 518 -10.78 -11.69 -2.59
CA SER A 518 -12.18 -11.39 -2.27
C SER A 518 -13.18 -12.17 -3.12
N GLY A 519 -12.76 -12.71 -4.27
CA GLY A 519 -13.66 -13.23 -5.30
C GLY A 519 -14.54 -12.14 -5.92
N GLN A 520 -14.14 -10.86 -5.79
CA GLN A 520 -14.90 -9.68 -6.20
C GLN A 520 -13.97 -8.63 -6.81
N ALA A 521 -14.40 -8.00 -7.91
CA ALA A 521 -13.71 -6.88 -8.55
C ALA A 521 -13.51 -5.68 -7.59
N VAL A 522 -12.40 -4.96 -7.76
CA VAL A 522 -12.16 -3.67 -7.07
C VAL A 522 -12.81 -2.48 -7.78
N PHE A 523 -12.86 -1.31 -7.14
CA PHE A 523 -13.09 -0.07 -7.86
C PHE A 523 -11.88 0.25 -8.75
N GLY A 524 -12.17 0.71 -9.95
CA GLY A 524 -11.19 1.06 -10.97
C GLY A 524 -11.63 0.68 -12.38
N THR A 525 -10.89 1.16 -13.36
CA THR A 525 -10.97 0.75 -14.78
C THR A 525 -9.56 0.71 -15.34
N GLU A 526 -9.13 -0.44 -15.87
CA GLU A 526 -7.87 -0.54 -16.62
C GLU A 526 -8.18 -0.41 -18.11
N PHE A 527 -7.42 0.41 -18.81
CA PHE A 527 -7.68 0.78 -20.20
C PHE A 527 -6.40 1.13 -20.95
N TRP A 528 -6.50 1.20 -22.27
CA TRP A 528 -5.51 1.92 -23.07
C TRP A 528 -6.15 3.06 -23.86
N VAL A 529 -5.40 4.14 -24.03
CA VAL A 529 -5.81 5.39 -24.69
C VAL A 529 -4.79 5.80 -25.73
N VAL A 530 -5.25 6.51 -26.75
CA VAL A 530 -4.43 7.11 -27.81
C VAL A 530 -4.59 8.62 -27.80
N SER A 531 -3.50 9.37 -27.99
CA SER A 531 -3.52 10.84 -27.90
C SER A 531 -4.01 11.48 -29.21
N TRP A 532 -5.11 12.22 -29.15
CA TRP A 532 -5.66 12.98 -30.28
C TRP A 532 -4.97 14.33 -30.47
N THR A 533 -3.99 14.62 -29.61
CA THR A 533 -3.12 15.80 -29.67
C THR A 533 -1.67 15.40 -29.98
N THR A 534 -1.40 14.12 -30.27
CA THR A 534 -0.04 13.60 -30.51
C THR A 534 0.67 14.37 -31.63
N LYS A 535 1.98 14.55 -31.50
CA LYS A 535 2.79 15.39 -32.42
C LYS A 535 2.76 14.85 -33.86
N ASN A 536 2.76 13.54 -34.03
CA ASN A 536 2.69 12.86 -35.32
C ASN A 536 1.33 13.15 -36.03
N PRO A 537 1.27 13.89 -37.15
CA PRO A 537 0.01 14.31 -37.76
C PRO A 537 -0.80 13.15 -38.35
N THR A 538 -0.13 12.10 -38.81
CA THR A 538 -0.77 10.93 -39.45
C THR A 538 -1.43 10.04 -38.38
N LEU A 539 -0.73 9.76 -37.28
CA LEU A 539 -1.33 9.08 -36.14
C LEU A 539 -2.43 9.92 -35.49
N ARG A 540 -2.23 11.24 -35.34
CA ARG A 540 -3.23 12.16 -34.78
C ARG A 540 -4.55 12.12 -35.56
N ALA A 541 -4.47 12.08 -36.90
CA ALA A 541 -5.66 11.93 -37.75
C ALA A 541 -6.37 10.59 -37.48
N ALA A 542 -5.64 9.47 -37.43
CA ALA A 542 -6.20 8.14 -37.20
C ALA A 542 -6.78 7.95 -35.78
N PHE A 543 -6.05 8.34 -34.74
CA PHE A 543 -6.45 8.18 -33.33
C PHE A 543 -7.74 8.96 -32.99
N ALA A 544 -7.91 10.14 -33.57
CA ALA A 544 -9.11 10.96 -33.41
C ALA A 544 -10.33 10.46 -34.23
N ASN A 545 -10.26 9.31 -34.92
CA ASN A 545 -11.40 8.69 -35.60
C ASN A 545 -11.99 7.53 -34.77
N LYS A 546 -13.28 7.60 -34.39
CA LYS A 546 -13.90 6.56 -33.54
C LYS A 546 -14.00 5.18 -34.18
N GLN A 547 -14.03 5.06 -35.50
CA GLN A 547 -14.01 3.76 -36.17
C GLN A 547 -12.64 3.08 -36.01
N VAL A 548 -11.55 3.86 -36.05
CA VAL A 548 -10.21 3.33 -35.73
C VAL A 548 -10.14 2.86 -34.27
N ARG A 549 -10.71 3.63 -33.32
CA ARG A 549 -10.84 3.21 -31.91
C ARG A 549 -11.76 1.99 -31.73
N PHE A 550 -12.79 1.81 -32.55
CA PHE A 550 -13.61 0.59 -32.56
C PHE A 550 -12.82 -0.62 -33.07
N ALA A 551 -12.00 -0.47 -34.11
CA ALA A 551 -11.09 -1.51 -34.58
C ALA A 551 -10.09 -1.91 -33.48
N PHE A 552 -9.52 -0.94 -32.75
CA PHE A 552 -8.67 -1.18 -31.58
C PHE A 552 -9.38 -1.98 -30.48
N SER A 553 -10.65 -1.69 -30.16
CA SER A 553 -11.42 -2.47 -29.18
C SER A 553 -11.77 -3.86 -29.67
N HIS A 554 -12.09 -4.01 -30.96
CA HIS A 554 -12.29 -5.31 -31.61
C HIS A 554 -10.99 -6.12 -31.69
N ALA A 555 -9.82 -5.49 -31.67
CA ALA A 555 -8.50 -6.13 -31.55
C ALA A 555 -8.03 -6.35 -30.10
N SER A 556 -8.78 -5.93 -29.08
CA SER A 556 -8.39 -6.08 -27.66
C SER A 556 -9.02 -7.33 -27.04
N ASP A 557 -8.29 -8.46 -26.98
CA ASP A 557 -8.79 -9.72 -26.39
C ASP A 557 -8.82 -9.68 -24.85
N ARG A 558 -9.89 -9.10 -24.32
CA ARG A 558 -10.18 -9.02 -22.88
C ARG A 558 -10.33 -10.40 -22.24
N ALA A 559 -10.87 -11.38 -22.96
CA ALA A 559 -11.03 -12.74 -22.47
C ALA A 559 -9.66 -13.42 -22.27
N SER A 560 -8.73 -13.26 -23.21
CA SER A 560 -7.34 -13.70 -23.04
C SER A 560 -6.59 -12.93 -21.97
N ILE A 561 -6.84 -11.63 -21.77
CA ILE A 561 -6.26 -10.88 -20.64
C ILE A 561 -6.75 -11.47 -19.30
N VAL A 562 -8.07 -11.66 -19.14
CA VAL A 562 -8.65 -12.24 -17.91
C VAL A 562 -8.12 -13.66 -17.69
N LYS A 563 -8.13 -14.51 -18.72
CA LYS A 563 -7.74 -15.93 -18.62
C LYS A 563 -6.24 -16.14 -18.42
N ASN A 564 -5.40 -15.51 -19.25
CA ASN A 564 -3.99 -15.87 -19.37
C ASN A 564 -3.09 -14.99 -18.49
N ILE A 565 -3.42 -13.70 -18.32
CA ILE A 565 -2.63 -12.73 -17.53
C ILE A 565 -3.21 -12.62 -16.11
N ARG A 566 -4.53 -12.53 -15.97
CA ARG A 566 -5.20 -12.45 -14.65
C ARG A 566 -5.55 -13.82 -14.03
N LEU A 567 -5.26 -14.93 -14.71
CA LEU A 567 -5.55 -16.31 -14.26
C LEU A 567 -7.01 -16.53 -13.81
N GLY A 568 -7.96 -15.83 -14.43
CA GLY A 568 -9.38 -15.84 -14.08
C GLY A 568 -9.78 -14.87 -12.96
N LEU A 569 -8.84 -14.23 -12.27
CA LEU A 569 -9.08 -13.31 -11.14
C LEU A 569 -9.30 -11.87 -11.62
N GLY A 570 -10.30 -11.69 -12.49
CA GLY A 570 -10.71 -10.40 -13.01
C GLY A 570 -11.95 -10.46 -13.90
N THR A 571 -12.42 -9.29 -14.32
CA THR A 571 -13.64 -9.12 -15.11
C THR A 571 -13.35 -8.28 -16.34
N GLU A 572 -13.97 -8.60 -17.49
CA GLU A 572 -13.94 -7.73 -18.69
C GLU A 572 -14.63 -6.39 -18.38
N ILE A 573 -14.11 -5.29 -18.92
CA ILE A 573 -14.79 -3.98 -18.84
C ILE A 573 -14.97 -3.39 -20.24
N PHE A 574 -16.15 -2.82 -20.46
CA PHE A 574 -16.52 -2.02 -21.63
C PHE A 574 -17.12 -0.64 -21.26
N SER A 575 -17.27 -0.36 -19.96
CA SER A 575 -17.84 0.87 -19.39
C SER A 575 -16.74 1.73 -18.74
N GLN A 576 -16.99 3.03 -18.61
CA GLN A 576 -16.16 3.92 -17.81
C GLN A 576 -16.44 3.81 -16.28
N TYR A 577 -17.57 3.21 -15.89
CA TYR A 577 -17.90 2.92 -14.49
C TYR A 577 -17.35 1.55 -14.08
N SER A 578 -16.63 1.52 -12.96
CA SER A 578 -16.12 0.31 -12.32
C SER A 578 -17.24 -0.68 -11.97
N VAL A 579 -16.95 -1.98 -12.05
CA VAL A 579 -17.93 -3.05 -11.78
C VAL A 579 -18.65 -2.92 -10.42
N PRO A 580 -17.99 -2.52 -9.31
CA PRO A 580 -18.67 -2.36 -8.02
C PRO A 580 -19.48 -1.06 -7.87
N SER A 581 -19.50 -0.17 -8.86
CA SER A 581 -20.26 1.08 -8.79
C SER A 581 -21.77 0.81 -8.90
N PRO A 582 -22.64 1.43 -8.07
CA PRO A 582 -24.10 1.31 -8.23
C PRO A 582 -24.57 1.89 -9.59
N PHE A 583 -23.75 2.72 -10.23
CA PHE A 583 -23.99 3.29 -11.55
C PHE A 583 -23.46 2.42 -12.70
N HIS A 584 -22.79 1.29 -12.44
CA HIS A 584 -22.44 0.32 -13.49
C HIS A 584 -23.70 -0.20 -14.21
N ILE A 585 -23.63 -0.36 -15.53
CA ILE A 585 -24.79 -0.75 -16.36
C ILE A 585 -25.16 -2.23 -16.22
N GLU A 586 -24.18 -3.14 -16.11
CA GLU A 586 -24.39 -4.60 -16.00
C GLU A 586 -24.68 -5.08 -14.56
N ARG A 587 -25.18 -4.17 -13.70
CA ARG A 587 -25.52 -4.48 -12.29
C ARG A 587 -26.76 -5.40 -12.19
N PRO A 588 -26.92 -6.15 -11.07
CA PRO A 588 -28.15 -6.90 -10.79
C PRO A 588 -29.41 -6.03 -10.84
N GLY A 589 -30.48 -6.54 -11.45
CA GLY A 589 -31.78 -5.86 -11.51
C GLY A 589 -31.93 -4.76 -12.57
N GLN A 590 -30.97 -4.59 -13.50
CA GLN A 590 -31.13 -3.66 -14.62
C GLN A 590 -32.25 -4.09 -15.59
N LYS A 591 -32.92 -3.10 -16.21
CA LYS A 591 -33.95 -3.32 -17.23
C LYS A 591 -33.39 -4.12 -18.43
N ALA A 592 -34.13 -5.12 -18.92
CA ALA A 592 -33.64 -6.09 -19.91
C ALA A 592 -33.40 -5.49 -21.31
N ASP A 593 -34.17 -4.48 -21.69
CA ASP A 593 -33.99 -3.66 -22.90
C ASP A 593 -32.70 -2.84 -22.86
N VAL A 594 -32.37 -2.26 -21.70
CA VAL A 594 -31.11 -1.54 -21.47
C VAL A 594 -29.92 -2.49 -21.57
N LEU A 595 -30.01 -3.71 -21.02
CA LEU A 595 -28.97 -4.73 -21.19
C LEU A 595 -28.83 -5.20 -22.65
N ALA A 596 -29.94 -5.33 -23.39
CA ALA A 596 -29.91 -5.69 -24.81
C ALA A 596 -29.25 -4.58 -25.67
N ARG A 597 -29.56 -3.30 -25.40
CA ARG A 597 -28.87 -2.15 -26.01
C ARG A 597 -27.38 -2.13 -25.64
N TRP A 598 -27.01 -2.58 -24.44
CA TRP A 598 -25.63 -2.62 -23.98
C TRP A 598 -24.80 -3.71 -24.66
N GLU A 599 -25.31 -4.93 -24.82
CA GLU A 599 -24.61 -5.97 -25.60
C GLU A 599 -24.36 -5.53 -27.06
N GLN A 600 -25.30 -4.81 -27.68
CA GLN A 600 -25.09 -4.22 -29.02
C GLN A 600 -24.04 -3.10 -29.02
N ALA A 601 -23.90 -2.35 -27.92
CA ALA A 601 -22.92 -1.28 -27.78
C ALA A 601 -21.48 -1.79 -27.55
N LYS A 602 -21.29 -3.03 -27.05
CA LYS A 602 -19.98 -3.58 -26.70
C LYS A 602 -19.14 -4.04 -27.91
N LYS A 603 -17.96 -3.43 -28.09
CA LYS A 603 -16.99 -3.78 -29.16
C LYS A 603 -16.12 -4.95 -28.69
N ARG A 604 -16.75 -6.14 -28.57
CA ARG A 604 -16.14 -7.43 -28.18
C ARG A 604 -15.07 -7.91 -29.18
N PHE A 605 -14.14 -8.77 -28.77
CA PHE A 605 -13.02 -9.20 -29.61
C PHE A 605 -13.44 -9.89 -30.92
N ASP A 606 -12.97 -9.37 -32.05
CA ASP A 606 -13.21 -9.84 -33.42
C ASP A 606 -12.16 -9.22 -34.37
N LEU A 607 -11.07 -9.94 -34.66
CA LEU A 607 -10.00 -9.47 -35.55
C LEU A 607 -10.45 -9.28 -37.00
N ALA A 608 -11.43 -10.07 -37.47
CA ALA A 608 -11.92 -9.97 -38.85
C ALA A 608 -12.73 -8.69 -39.04
N LYS A 609 -13.57 -8.33 -38.05
CA LYS A 609 -14.28 -7.05 -38.02
C LYS A 609 -13.32 -5.87 -37.79
N ALA A 610 -12.30 -6.01 -36.95
CA ALA A 610 -11.28 -4.98 -36.78
C ALA A 610 -10.54 -4.68 -38.10
N ALA A 611 -10.08 -5.71 -38.82
CA ALA A 611 -9.47 -5.58 -40.13
C ALA A 611 -10.44 -4.93 -41.14
N LYS A 612 -11.69 -5.42 -41.22
CA LYS A 612 -12.70 -4.86 -42.12
C LYS A 612 -12.97 -3.36 -41.87
N ILE A 613 -13.00 -2.91 -40.61
CA ILE A 613 -13.19 -1.48 -40.31
C ILE A 613 -12.02 -0.64 -40.88
N LEU A 614 -10.78 -1.13 -40.79
CA LEU A 614 -9.62 -0.46 -41.41
C LEU A 614 -9.71 -0.50 -42.95
N ASP A 615 -10.15 -1.61 -43.53
CA ASP A 615 -10.35 -1.75 -44.97
C ASP A 615 -11.44 -0.83 -45.54
N ASP A 616 -12.52 -0.62 -44.79
CA ASP A 616 -13.62 0.30 -45.13
C ASP A 616 -13.20 1.77 -44.97
N LEU A 617 -12.27 2.06 -44.05
CA LEU A 617 -11.63 3.37 -43.88
C LEU A 617 -10.52 3.66 -44.91
N GLY A 618 -10.18 2.69 -45.77
CA GLY A 618 -9.07 2.81 -46.73
C GLY A 618 -7.67 2.70 -46.11
N ILE A 619 -7.57 2.36 -44.82
CA ILE A 619 -6.30 2.11 -44.12
C ILE A 619 -5.82 0.70 -44.51
N LYS A 620 -4.87 0.59 -45.43
CA LYS A 620 -4.48 -0.67 -46.10
C LYS A 620 -2.99 -0.74 -46.32
N ASP A 621 -2.42 -1.93 -46.37
CA ASP A 621 -1.05 -2.12 -46.86
C ASP A 621 -1.01 -1.70 -48.34
N THR A 622 -0.24 -0.65 -48.66
CA THR A 622 -0.09 -0.16 -50.04
C THR A 622 1.27 -0.50 -50.66
N ASN A 623 2.18 -1.11 -49.91
CA ASN A 623 3.59 -1.26 -50.27
C ASN A 623 4.11 -2.72 -50.27
N GLY A 624 3.41 -3.63 -49.59
CA GLY A 624 3.72 -5.06 -49.46
C GLY A 624 4.53 -5.47 -48.21
N ASP A 625 4.75 -4.58 -47.24
CA ASP A 625 5.55 -4.84 -46.03
C ASP A 625 4.75 -5.51 -44.88
N GLY A 626 3.43 -5.61 -45.00
CA GLY A 626 2.53 -6.20 -44.00
C GLY A 626 2.01 -5.23 -42.95
N ILE A 627 2.35 -3.94 -43.03
CA ILE A 627 1.82 -2.85 -42.22
C ILE A 627 0.83 -2.05 -43.08
N ARG A 628 -0.30 -1.65 -42.50
CA ARG A 628 -1.28 -0.79 -43.18
C ARG A 628 -0.81 0.66 -43.19
N ASP A 629 -0.96 1.35 -44.30
CA ASP A 629 -0.80 2.79 -44.41
C ASP A 629 -2.10 3.53 -44.03
N ILE A 630 -1.96 4.59 -43.24
CA ILE A 630 -2.99 5.61 -43.06
C ILE A 630 -2.88 6.57 -44.27
N PRO A 631 -3.96 6.84 -45.01
CA PRO A 631 -3.90 7.66 -46.21
C PRO A 631 -3.71 9.16 -45.89
N ALA A 632 -3.28 9.93 -46.89
CA ALA A 632 -3.19 11.38 -46.79
C ALA A 632 -4.60 12.01 -46.71
N ASN A 633 -4.71 13.12 -45.99
CA ASN A 633 -5.96 13.83 -45.72
C ASN A 633 -7.09 12.95 -45.12
N PHE A 634 -6.72 12.07 -44.19
CA PHE A 634 -7.64 11.15 -43.54
C PHE A 634 -8.73 11.90 -42.76
N ALA A 635 -9.98 11.47 -42.91
CA ALA A 635 -11.11 12.06 -42.22
C ALA A 635 -11.32 11.40 -40.84
N ASN A 636 -11.56 12.22 -39.82
CA ASN A 636 -11.78 11.77 -38.44
C ASN A 636 -13.03 12.42 -37.82
N ASP A 637 -13.19 12.34 -36.51
CA ASP A 637 -14.39 12.85 -35.81
C ASP A 637 -14.51 14.40 -35.87
N PHE A 638 -13.47 15.10 -36.37
CA PHE A 638 -13.44 16.54 -36.68
C PHE A 638 -13.51 16.86 -38.19
N GLY A 639 -13.66 15.85 -39.05
CA GLY A 639 -13.66 16.00 -40.51
C GLY A 639 -12.29 15.73 -41.17
N PRO A 640 -12.11 16.10 -42.46
CA PRO A 640 -10.87 15.89 -43.19
C PRO A 640 -9.67 16.62 -42.56
N GLN A 641 -8.61 15.88 -42.25
CA GLN A 641 -7.38 16.44 -41.69
C GLN A 641 -6.39 16.85 -42.79
N ASN A 642 -5.37 17.62 -42.42
CA ASN A 642 -4.19 17.86 -43.26
C ASN A 642 -3.01 17.02 -42.72
N ASN A 643 -3.00 15.74 -43.08
CA ASN A 643 -1.94 14.80 -42.73
C ASN A 643 -1.31 14.18 -44.01
N PRO A 644 0.01 13.90 -44.01
CA PRO A 644 0.60 13.03 -45.01
C PRO A 644 0.15 11.58 -44.81
N ALA A 645 0.26 10.77 -45.86
CA ALA A 645 0.15 9.32 -45.72
C ALA A 645 1.35 8.76 -44.93
N GLY A 646 1.19 7.59 -44.31
CA GLY A 646 2.29 6.88 -43.64
C GLY A 646 1.86 5.62 -42.90
N PRO A 647 2.82 4.77 -42.50
CA PRO A 647 2.54 3.47 -41.91
C PRO A 647 1.87 3.59 -40.55
N PHE A 648 0.95 2.67 -40.25
CA PHE A 648 0.25 2.60 -38.97
C PHE A 648 1.15 1.94 -37.92
N LYS A 649 2.11 2.73 -37.43
CA LYS A 649 3.11 2.33 -36.44
C LYS A 649 3.15 3.30 -35.25
N PHE A 650 3.13 2.81 -34.02
CA PHE A 650 3.19 3.66 -32.81
C PHE A 650 3.78 2.96 -31.57
N GLU A 651 4.16 3.74 -30.55
CA GLU A 651 4.49 3.24 -29.20
C GLU A 651 3.24 3.07 -28.32
N LEU A 652 3.03 1.86 -27.78
CA LEU A 652 2.09 1.59 -26.68
C LEU A 652 2.87 1.45 -25.37
N ASN A 653 2.63 2.39 -24.48
CA ASN A 653 3.40 2.56 -23.26
C ASN A 653 2.66 2.05 -22.03
N THR A 654 3.37 1.59 -21.00
CA THR A 654 2.78 1.35 -19.68
C THR A 654 3.81 1.46 -18.56
N ASN A 655 3.37 1.43 -17.30
CA ASN A 655 4.26 1.65 -16.17
C ASN A 655 5.14 0.41 -15.89
N VAL A 656 6.44 0.61 -15.91
CA VAL A 656 7.45 -0.42 -15.61
C VAL A 656 7.25 -0.96 -14.19
N GLY A 657 7.56 -2.24 -13.99
CA GLY A 657 7.43 -2.94 -12.71
C GLY A 657 6.00 -3.44 -12.41
N ASN A 658 5.00 -3.05 -13.22
CA ASN A 658 3.68 -3.68 -13.23
C ASN A 658 3.64 -4.76 -14.32
N THR A 659 4.21 -5.92 -13.99
CA THR A 659 4.37 -7.07 -14.90
C THR A 659 3.10 -7.48 -15.64
N LEU A 660 1.93 -7.39 -14.99
CA LEU A 660 0.63 -7.68 -15.62
C LEU A 660 0.32 -6.73 -16.78
N ARG A 661 0.62 -5.43 -16.64
CA ARG A 661 0.43 -4.45 -17.73
C ARG A 661 1.48 -4.59 -18.81
N GLU A 662 2.72 -4.90 -18.43
CA GLU A 662 3.79 -5.18 -19.38
C GLU A 662 3.46 -6.39 -20.28
N GLU A 663 2.75 -7.39 -19.76
CA GLU A 663 2.22 -8.51 -20.55
C GLU A 663 1.02 -8.10 -21.41
N GLN A 664 0.10 -7.27 -20.89
CA GLN A 664 -1.04 -6.76 -21.65
C GLN A 664 -0.61 -5.95 -22.89
N ILE A 665 0.38 -5.04 -22.78
CA ILE A 665 0.83 -4.28 -23.95
C ILE A 665 1.54 -5.15 -25.00
N LYS A 666 2.18 -6.26 -24.59
CA LYS A 666 2.76 -7.26 -25.50
C LYS A 666 1.67 -8.07 -26.22
N LEU A 667 0.59 -8.44 -25.52
CA LEU A 667 -0.57 -9.11 -26.10
C LEU A 667 -1.30 -8.18 -27.09
N LEU A 668 -1.61 -6.95 -26.70
CA LEU A 668 -2.24 -5.95 -27.57
C LEU A 668 -1.40 -5.66 -28.82
N ALA A 669 -0.08 -5.55 -28.70
CA ALA A 669 0.82 -5.42 -29.85
C ALA A 669 0.79 -6.67 -30.77
N SER A 670 0.68 -7.88 -30.20
CA SER A 670 0.52 -9.11 -30.97
C SER A 670 -0.83 -9.18 -31.70
N ASP A 671 -1.91 -8.72 -31.08
CA ASP A 671 -3.24 -8.70 -31.70
C ASP A 671 -3.38 -7.62 -32.78
N LEU A 672 -2.87 -6.41 -32.53
CA LEU A 672 -2.83 -5.33 -33.52
C LEU A 672 -1.96 -5.69 -34.73
N LYS A 673 -0.86 -6.44 -34.53
CA LYS A 673 -0.05 -6.97 -35.64
C LYS A 673 -0.82 -7.95 -36.54
N LYS A 674 -1.79 -8.72 -36.01
CA LYS A 674 -2.64 -9.64 -36.81
C LYS A 674 -3.57 -8.90 -37.78
N ILE A 675 -3.81 -7.60 -37.58
CA ILE A 675 -4.58 -6.75 -38.49
C ILE A 675 -3.71 -5.73 -39.25
N GLY A 676 -2.38 -5.88 -39.22
CA GLY A 676 -1.44 -5.03 -39.97
C GLY A 676 -1.13 -3.69 -39.32
N ILE A 677 -1.06 -3.62 -37.98
CA ILE A 677 -0.64 -2.42 -37.24
C ILE A 677 0.61 -2.78 -36.42
N GLU A 678 1.69 -2.02 -36.56
CA GLU A 678 2.91 -2.26 -35.80
C GLU A 678 2.91 -1.46 -34.49
N VAL A 679 3.03 -2.15 -33.36
CA VAL A 679 3.04 -1.51 -32.04
C VAL A 679 4.29 -1.88 -31.27
N THR A 680 5.07 -0.87 -30.88
CA THR A 680 6.22 -1.04 -29.99
C THR A 680 5.72 -1.00 -28.55
N ALA A 681 5.84 -2.11 -27.82
CA ALA A 681 5.48 -2.18 -26.40
C ALA A 681 6.63 -1.62 -25.52
N VAL A 682 6.43 -0.48 -24.86
CA VAL A 682 7.50 0.24 -24.13
C VAL A 682 7.12 0.52 -22.66
N PRO A 683 7.68 -0.21 -21.69
CA PRO A 683 7.58 0.15 -20.27
C PRO A 683 8.35 1.45 -19.95
N LYS A 684 7.72 2.39 -19.24
CA LYS A 684 8.29 3.70 -18.83
C LYS A 684 8.03 3.94 -17.33
N ASP A 685 8.76 4.88 -16.71
CA ASP A 685 8.54 5.25 -15.30
C ASP A 685 7.12 5.85 -15.10
N PHE A 686 6.46 5.50 -13.99
CA PHE A 686 5.09 5.92 -13.73
C PHE A 686 4.90 7.44 -13.64
N ALA A 687 5.86 8.16 -13.03
CA ALA A 687 5.76 9.61 -12.91
C ALA A 687 5.79 10.26 -14.30
N ALA A 688 6.73 9.84 -15.15
CA ALA A 688 6.88 10.34 -16.52
C ALA A 688 5.68 10.00 -17.42
N LEU A 689 5.02 8.85 -17.19
CA LEU A 689 3.78 8.51 -17.91
C LEU A 689 2.61 9.42 -17.53
N VAL A 690 2.48 9.79 -16.25
CA VAL A 690 1.45 10.76 -15.81
C VAL A 690 1.75 12.17 -16.34
N ASP A 691 3.03 12.57 -16.44
CA ASP A 691 3.40 13.82 -17.13
C ASP A 691 2.97 13.79 -18.60
N GLN A 692 3.38 12.76 -19.35
CA GLN A 692 3.00 12.60 -20.76
C GLN A 692 1.48 12.58 -20.96
N LEU A 693 0.75 11.86 -20.11
CA LEU A 693 -0.71 11.74 -20.16
C LEU A 693 -1.42 13.09 -19.95
N THR A 694 -0.97 13.86 -18.96
CA THR A 694 -1.58 15.16 -18.60
C THR A 694 -1.28 16.29 -19.59
N VAL A 695 -0.17 16.22 -20.33
CA VAL A 695 0.16 17.20 -21.40
C VAL A 695 -0.14 16.71 -22.82
N GLY A 696 -0.66 15.50 -22.99
CA GLY A 696 -1.00 14.91 -24.29
C GLY A 696 0.19 14.43 -25.13
N ASP A 697 1.42 14.47 -24.61
CA ASP A 697 2.68 14.17 -25.32
C ASP A 697 3.03 12.67 -25.29
N TYR A 698 2.13 11.87 -25.87
CA TYR A 698 2.26 10.42 -26.05
C TYR A 698 1.67 9.99 -27.40
N GLU A 699 1.84 8.71 -27.76
CA GLU A 699 1.11 8.09 -28.86
C GLU A 699 -0.02 7.20 -28.29
N ALA A 700 0.33 6.13 -27.58
CA ALA A 700 -0.62 5.34 -26.79
C ALA A 700 -0.09 5.00 -25.38
N ILE A 701 -1.00 4.94 -24.39
CA ILE A 701 -0.71 4.57 -22.98
C ILE A 701 -1.75 3.55 -22.50
N LEU A 702 -1.30 2.47 -21.85
CA LEU A 702 -2.11 1.58 -21.01
C LEU A 702 -1.91 1.97 -19.53
N ILE A 703 -2.99 2.34 -18.86
CA ILE A 703 -3.02 2.79 -17.47
C ILE A 703 -4.37 2.39 -16.84
N GLY A 704 -4.76 2.96 -15.70
CA GLY A 704 -6.11 2.82 -15.18
C GLY A 704 -6.48 3.95 -14.22
N LEU A 705 -7.78 4.18 -14.06
CA LEU A 705 -8.37 5.10 -13.09
C LEU A 705 -8.85 4.32 -11.87
N THR A 706 -8.96 5.00 -10.72
CA THR A 706 -9.46 4.44 -9.45
C THR A 706 -10.97 4.26 -9.39
N GLY A 707 -11.74 4.97 -10.23
CA GLY A 707 -13.20 4.91 -10.25
C GLY A 707 -13.87 5.60 -9.05
N GLY A 708 -15.18 5.39 -8.89
CA GLY A 708 -15.95 5.98 -7.79
C GLY A 708 -17.39 5.47 -7.70
N SER A 709 -18.05 5.78 -6.58
CA SER A 709 -19.42 5.35 -6.26
C SER A 709 -20.52 6.33 -6.68
N SER A 710 -20.22 7.62 -6.83
CA SER A 710 -21.17 8.64 -7.33
C SER A 710 -21.49 8.44 -8.82
N ALA A 711 -22.68 8.88 -9.24
CA ALA A 711 -23.07 8.93 -10.64
C ALA A 711 -22.17 9.88 -11.46
N ALA A 712 -21.68 10.97 -10.87
CA ALA A 712 -20.77 11.94 -11.48
C ALA A 712 -19.28 11.58 -11.36
N SER A 713 -18.95 10.37 -10.88
CA SER A 713 -17.57 9.93 -10.65
C SER A 713 -16.69 10.10 -11.90
N GLY A 714 -15.61 10.88 -11.76
CA GLY A 714 -14.68 11.17 -12.86
C GLY A 714 -15.13 12.32 -13.78
N ILE A 715 -16.03 13.22 -13.34
CA ILE A 715 -16.37 14.45 -14.09
C ILE A 715 -15.14 15.19 -14.62
N ASN A 716 -14.05 15.27 -13.84
CA ASN A 716 -12.75 15.86 -14.20
C ASN A 716 -11.99 15.13 -15.35
N VAL A 717 -12.44 13.94 -15.75
CA VAL A 717 -11.98 13.17 -16.92
C VAL A 717 -12.95 13.36 -18.09
N TYR A 718 -14.25 13.32 -17.84
CA TYR A 718 -15.27 13.19 -18.90
C TYR A 718 -15.85 14.53 -19.40
N THR A 719 -15.68 15.65 -18.68
CA THR A 719 -15.96 17.00 -19.24
C THR A 719 -14.79 17.50 -20.09
N CYS A 720 -15.10 18.29 -21.10
CA CYS A 720 -14.15 18.80 -22.10
C CYS A 720 -13.08 19.75 -21.51
N ASP A 721 -13.37 20.29 -20.33
CA ASP A 721 -12.59 21.27 -19.57
C ASP A 721 -11.96 20.70 -18.29
N GLY A 722 -12.17 19.40 -18.01
CA GLY A 722 -11.63 18.73 -16.83
C GLY A 722 -10.12 18.51 -16.92
N ASN A 723 -9.41 18.63 -15.79
CA ASN A 723 -7.93 18.56 -15.77
C ASN A 723 -7.36 17.20 -16.21
N LEU A 724 -8.18 16.14 -16.33
CA LEU A 724 -7.79 14.81 -16.78
C LEU A 724 -8.50 14.38 -18.09
N HIS A 725 -8.86 15.33 -18.97
CA HIS A 725 -9.40 15.04 -20.31
C HIS A 725 -8.33 14.53 -21.30
N PHE A 726 -7.57 13.51 -20.90
CA PHE A 726 -6.23 13.18 -21.41
C PHE A 726 -6.16 12.69 -22.87
N TRP A 727 -7.27 12.26 -23.48
CA TRP A 727 -7.28 11.88 -24.90
C TRP A 727 -7.28 13.11 -25.83
N ASN A 728 -7.88 14.22 -25.39
CA ASN A 728 -8.02 15.46 -26.16
C ASN A 728 -7.76 16.70 -25.28
N VAL A 729 -6.51 16.88 -24.82
CA VAL A 729 -6.13 18.01 -23.95
C VAL A 729 -6.33 19.39 -24.59
N ASN A 730 -6.66 19.45 -25.89
CA ASN A 730 -7.00 20.67 -26.61
C ASN A 730 -8.49 21.04 -26.56
N ALA A 731 -9.39 20.15 -26.11
CA ALA A 731 -10.84 20.37 -26.10
C ALA A 731 -11.22 21.67 -25.36
N GLY A 732 -10.75 21.78 -24.11
CA GLY A 732 -10.61 23.00 -23.34
C GLY A 732 -11.91 23.65 -22.85
N ALA A 733 -11.74 24.75 -22.13
CA ALA A 733 -12.86 25.55 -21.62
C ALA A 733 -13.80 25.99 -22.74
N GLY A 734 -15.08 25.61 -22.64
CA GLY A 734 -16.10 25.86 -23.66
C GLY A 734 -16.17 24.83 -24.79
N CYS A 735 -15.43 23.71 -24.70
CA CYS A 735 -15.49 22.57 -25.61
C CYS A 735 -15.26 22.93 -27.10
N ALA A 736 -14.44 23.96 -27.37
CA ALA A 736 -14.29 24.52 -28.71
C ALA A 736 -13.65 23.53 -29.69
N ASN A 737 -12.66 22.75 -29.23
CA ASN A 737 -12.01 21.69 -30.01
C ASN A 737 -12.50 20.29 -29.61
N ALA A 738 -13.75 20.18 -29.15
CA ALA A 738 -14.38 18.92 -28.78
C ALA A 738 -15.28 18.37 -29.91
N THR A 739 -15.36 17.05 -30.06
CA THR A 739 -16.32 16.40 -30.96
C THR A 739 -17.76 16.57 -30.45
N GLU A 740 -18.74 16.31 -31.32
CA GLU A 740 -20.16 16.30 -30.91
C GLU A 740 -20.49 15.19 -29.91
N ASP A 741 -19.67 14.14 -29.80
CA ASP A 741 -19.86 13.08 -28.81
C ASP A 741 -19.13 13.38 -27.48
N GLU A 742 -18.01 14.12 -27.51
CA GLU A 742 -17.41 14.73 -26.31
C GLU A 742 -18.39 15.73 -25.68
N LYS A 743 -19.01 16.62 -26.48
CA LYS A 743 -20.01 17.58 -25.99
C LYS A 743 -21.24 16.92 -25.36
N LYS A 744 -21.67 15.76 -25.88
CA LYS A 744 -22.75 14.96 -25.28
C LYS A 744 -22.31 14.35 -23.95
N LEU A 745 -21.10 13.79 -23.89
CA LEU A 745 -20.57 13.18 -22.67
C LEU A 745 -20.38 14.24 -21.57
N ASP A 746 -19.81 15.39 -21.92
CA ASP A 746 -19.71 16.58 -21.08
C ASP A 746 -21.07 17.02 -20.51
N ALA A 747 -22.06 17.22 -21.40
CA ALA A 747 -23.40 17.64 -21.00
C ALA A 747 -24.11 16.61 -20.12
N LEU A 748 -23.85 15.31 -20.31
CA LEU A 748 -24.37 14.24 -19.45
C LEU A 748 -23.67 14.22 -18.09
N TYR A 749 -22.35 14.41 -18.01
CA TYR A 749 -21.64 14.47 -16.73
C TYR A 749 -21.99 15.73 -15.92
N ARG A 750 -22.27 16.86 -16.56
CA ARG A 750 -22.83 18.04 -15.87
C ARG A 750 -24.27 17.80 -15.40
N GLN A 751 -25.12 17.13 -16.19
CA GLN A 751 -26.47 16.71 -15.73
C GLN A 751 -26.41 15.70 -14.57
N LEU A 752 -25.44 14.79 -14.57
CA LEU A 752 -25.19 13.84 -13.48
C LEU A 752 -24.71 14.52 -12.19
N ALA A 753 -23.98 15.64 -12.30
CA ALA A 753 -23.62 16.46 -11.15
C ALA A 753 -24.76 17.37 -10.68
N ASP A 754 -25.62 17.84 -11.57
CA ASP A 754 -26.77 18.71 -11.24
C ASP A 754 -27.97 17.95 -10.64
N GLU A 755 -28.15 16.67 -10.96
CA GLU A 755 -29.37 15.92 -10.62
C GLU A 755 -29.38 15.39 -9.17
N THR A 756 -30.57 15.38 -8.56
CA THR A 756 -30.78 14.93 -7.16
C THR A 756 -31.83 13.83 -7.02
N ASP A 757 -32.58 13.50 -8.07
CA ASP A 757 -33.45 12.32 -8.13
C ASP A 757 -32.68 11.04 -8.52
N GLU A 758 -32.77 9.99 -7.70
CA GLU A 758 -32.01 8.74 -7.89
C GLU A 758 -32.40 7.97 -9.17
N ALA A 759 -33.68 8.01 -9.57
CA ALA A 759 -34.14 7.31 -10.76
C ALA A 759 -33.64 8.01 -12.03
N LYS A 760 -33.66 9.34 -12.05
CA LYS A 760 -33.12 10.14 -13.16
C LYS A 760 -31.60 10.12 -13.21
N LEU A 761 -30.89 10.14 -12.08
CA LEU A 761 -29.45 9.86 -12.01
C LEU A 761 -29.10 8.51 -12.66
N ARG A 762 -29.92 7.48 -12.42
CA ARG A 762 -29.72 6.14 -13.02
C ARG A 762 -29.88 6.14 -14.54
N GLU A 763 -30.91 6.82 -15.07
CA GLU A 763 -31.15 6.89 -16.51
C GLU A 763 -30.11 7.76 -17.24
N LEU A 764 -29.67 8.86 -16.61
CA LEU A 764 -28.53 9.67 -17.09
C LEU A 764 -27.21 8.86 -17.10
N ALA A 765 -26.96 8.04 -16.08
CA ALA A 765 -25.75 7.22 -16.00
C ALA A 765 -25.76 6.05 -17.00
N ASP A 766 -26.93 5.52 -17.34
CA ASP A 766 -27.09 4.58 -18.46
C ASP A 766 -26.77 5.26 -19.79
N GLU A 767 -27.31 6.46 -20.07
CA GLU A 767 -27.00 7.16 -21.33
C GLU A 767 -25.55 7.62 -21.41
N ALA A 768 -24.92 8.04 -20.30
CA ALA A 768 -23.49 8.33 -20.24
C ALA A 768 -22.62 7.12 -20.59
N GLN A 769 -23.05 5.89 -20.24
CA GLN A 769 -22.38 4.66 -20.66
C GLN A 769 -22.63 4.36 -22.14
N PHE A 770 -23.83 4.59 -22.67
CA PHE A 770 -24.11 4.43 -24.10
C PHE A 770 -23.35 5.43 -24.99
N VAL A 771 -23.24 6.69 -24.59
CA VAL A 771 -22.42 7.70 -25.28
C VAL A 771 -20.95 7.32 -25.19
N PHE A 772 -20.44 7.00 -24.00
CA PHE A 772 -19.06 6.54 -23.83
C PHE A 772 -18.73 5.34 -24.73
N ALA A 773 -19.55 4.29 -24.74
CA ALA A 773 -19.28 3.09 -25.54
C ALA A 773 -19.40 3.32 -27.06
N ASN A 774 -20.14 4.34 -27.51
CA ASN A 774 -20.31 4.68 -28.94
C ASN A 774 -19.46 5.85 -29.42
N HIS A 775 -18.67 6.45 -28.51
CA HIS A 775 -17.64 7.42 -28.78
C HIS A 775 -16.23 6.84 -28.59
N LEU A 776 -16.11 5.97 -27.58
CA LEU A 776 -14.93 5.21 -27.15
C LEU A 776 -13.66 6.08 -27.08
N PRO A 777 -13.59 7.05 -26.15
CA PRO A 777 -12.46 7.98 -26.06
C PRO A 777 -11.15 7.26 -25.67
N TYR A 778 -11.26 6.31 -24.75
CA TYR A 778 -10.27 5.27 -24.46
C TYR A 778 -10.91 3.89 -24.59
N ILE A 779 -10.10 2.83 -24.61
CA ILE A 779 -10.51 1.43 -24.74
C ILE A 779 -10.42 0.74 -23.36
N PRO A 780 -11.53 0.56 -22.62
CA PRO A 780 -11.52 -0.21 -21.38
C PRO A 780 -11.17 -1.67 -21.66
N LEU A 781 -10.41 -2.29 -20.76
CA LEU A 781 -9.92 -3.67 -20.87
C LEU A 781 -10.53 -4.56 -19.79
N THR A 782 -10.08 -4.41 -18.54
CA THR A 782 -10.44 -5.30 -17.43
C THR A 782 -10.42 -4.59 -16.08
N VAL A 783 -10.84 -5.28 -15.03
CA VAL A 783 -10.46 -5.01 -13.64
C VAL A 783 -10.03 -6.31 -12.97
N GLY A 784 -9.17 -6.24 -11.95
CA GLY A 784 -8.80 -7.40 -11.15
C GLY A 784 -9.74 -7.62 -9.96
N ASN A 785 -9.71 -8.83 -9.41
CA ASN A 785 -10.25 -9.05 -8.06
C ASN A 785 -9.43 -8.28 -7.01
N GLY A 786 -10.02 -8.09 -5.83
CA GLY A 786 -9.31 -7.56 -4.67
C GLY A 786 -8.34 -8.59 -4.08
N LEU A 787 -7.06 -8.47 -4.41
CA LEU A 787 -6.00 -9.35 -3.90
C LEU A 787 -5.22 -8.68 -2.77
N ALA A 788 -5.17 -9.32 -1.60
CA ALA A 788 -4.56 -8.78 -0.38
C ALA A 788 -3.97 -9.90 0.49
N ALA A 789 -2.63 -9.95 0.57
CA ALA A 789 -1.91 -10.81 1.50
C ALA A 789 -1.32 -9.96 2.63
N PHE A 790 -1.55 -10.37 3.88
CA PHE A 790 -1.00 -9.68 5.06
C PHE A 790 -0.48 -10.66 6.09
N ARG A 791 0.58 -10.25 6.78
CA ARG A 791 1.26 -11.02 7.82
C ARG A 791 0.41 -11.09 9.09
N THR A 792 0.05 -12.30 9.51
CA THR A 792 -0.80 -12.55 10.69
C THR A 792 0.00 -12.65 12.00
N ASP A 793 1.33 -12.72 11.92
CA ASP A 793 2.24 -12.58 13.07
C ASP A 793 2.48 -11.11 13.46
N THR A 794 2.45 -10.18 12.50
CA THR A 794 2.68 -8.74 12.74
C THR A 794 1.40 -7.88 12.74
N ILE A 795 0.41 -8.14 11.89
CA ILE A 795 -0.84 -7.38 11.80
C ILE A 795 -2.02 -8.13 12.45
N ARG A 796 -2.89 -7.38 13.16
CA ARG A 796 -4.20 -7.83 13.66
C ARG A 796 -5.24 -6.71 13.46
N ASN A 797 -6.53 -7.06 13.47
CA ASN A 797 -7.68 -6.12 13.29
C ASN A 797 -7.75 -5.42 11.90
N HIS A 798 -7.09 -5.99 10.90
CA HIS A 798 -7.11 -5.59 9.49
C HIS A 798 -8.50 -5.73 8.85
N GLY A 799 -8.73 -4.99 7.76
CA GLY A 799 -9.82 -5.28 6.83
C GLY A 799 -9.65 -4.61 5.47
N ARG A 800 -10.48 -5.04 4.52
CA ARG A 800 -10.54 -4.51 3.14
C ARG A 800 -11.37 -3.22 3.13
N ALA A 801 -10.92 -2.17 2.43
CA ALA A 801 -11.74 -0.98 2.24
C ALA A 801 -12.99 -1.29 1.38
N PRO A 802 -14.13 -0.59 1.59
CA PRO A 802 -15.28 -0.66 0.68
C PRO A 802 -14.92 -0.30 -0.78
N LEU A 803 -13.90 0.54 -0.97
CA LEU A 803 -13.38 0.94 -2.27
C LEU A 803 -12.27 0.01 -2.82
N GLY A 804 -11.97 -1.10 -2.15
CA GLY A 804 -11.06 -2.16 -2.61
C GLY A 804 -9.56 -1.83 -2.64
N ASN A 805 -9.19 -0.57 -2.87
CA ASN A 805 -7.83 -0.14 -3.22
C ASN A 805 -6.95 0.31 -2.03
N GLN A 806 -7.48 0.24 -0.81
CA GLN A 806 -6.78 0.59 0.44
C GLN A 806 -6.94 -0.54 1.47
N LEU A 807 -5.88 -0.85 2.22
CA LEU A 807 -5.94 -1.68 3.41
C LEU A 807 -6.41 -0.81 4.59
N MET A 808 -7.54 -1.13 5.20
CA MET A 808 -8.03 -0.38 6.35
C MET A 808 -7.48 -1.01 7.63
N LEU A 809 -6.62 -0.27 8.33
CA LEU A 809 -5.92 -0.71 9.54
C LEU A 809 -6.84 -0.78 10.79
N PHE A 810 -8.14 -0.49 10.63
CA PHE A 810 -9.13 -0.50 11.71
C PHE A 810 -10.50 -1.05 11.25
N CYS A 811 -10.79 -2.30 11.58
CA CYS A 811 -12.13 -2.87 11.57
C CYS A 811 -12.54 -3.34 12.97
N LYS A 812 -13.69 -2.90 13.49
CA LYS A 812 -14.30 -3.44 14.72
C LYS A 812 -15.83 -3.34 14.70
N GLY A 813 -16.51 -4.44 15.03
CA GLY A 813 -17.97 -4.44 15.26
C GLY A 813 -18.79 -3.97 14.06
N GLY A 814 -18.47 -4.44 12.86
CA GLY A 814 -19.16 -4.07 11.62
C GLY A 814 -18.92 -2.65 11.12
N ARG A 815 -18.09 -1.85 11.81
CA ARG A 815 -17.63 -0.53 11.35
C ARG A 815 -16.13 -0.60 11.08
N CYS A 816 -15.75 -0.31 9.85
CA CYS A 816 -14.36 -0.11 9.43
C CYS A 816 -14.21 1.36 9.00
N ARG A 817 -13.06 1.99 9.28
CA ARG A 817 -12.77 3.40 8.95
C ARG A 817 -11.53 3.50 8.06
N GLY A 818 -11.39 4.60 7.32
CA GLY A 818 -10.19 4.90 6.54
C GLY A 818 -8.96 5.16 7.43
N GLY A 819 -7.76 5.12 6.83
CA GLY A 819 -6.48 5.40 7.48
C GLY A 819 -5.25 5.01 6.65
#